data_AF-A0A221VZK3-F1
#
_entry.id   AF-A0A221VZK3-F1
#
_cell.length_a   1.000
_cell.length_b   1.000
_cell.length_c   1.000
_cell.angle_alpha   90.00
_cell.angle_beta   90.00
_cell.angle_gamma   90.00
#
_symmetry.space_group_name_H-M   'P 1'
#
loop_
_entity.id
_entity.type
_entity.pdbx_description
1 polymer ?
#
loop_
_entity_poly.entity_id
_entity_poly.type
_entity_poly.pdbx_seq_one_letter_code
_entity_poly.pdbx_strand_id
1 'polypeptide(L)'
;MTPTEMATDAPALRPRGDSHGSLGETVLGRRLRSVPLRTLRERQLALIVLCVGTLVIILDTSVVNVALPTIRADLQFSQAELAWVVNAYVIPFGGLLLLGGRLGDLFGARRMFIGGLVLFTLASVACGLATTQEMLIGGRFVQGVGGALASSVVLGMIVSMFPKPRERSKALACYAFVASAGAAIGLLVGALLTESISWHWIFFVNVPICLATILFARRTLYDVREDVDVPGVDVVGAVLIVASLMLTVYTIVQVVDHGWTSARTLVLAGVALALLAGFVVRQALARDPLVPPEVLRARNVAWTNVVLALLAIGPTATFFLGALYFQQVWRLSVIEVGLAFLPVALMIAVISLKATPRLTKKVDPRTALLAGLVAMTTGLALLARIPVEGGYVLDVLPGLLLIGLGTGLAAPSALTVAVANATSSDSGVRSGLVNTTQQLGAAVGLAVLATVAAGSTEAALGRGVSDDAALTGGYGTAFFVAACLILVATGVATFLIKPAVPRTAPTDLDPTRRSPVEQKPDLRGVADADFVALGLSGTNMTAMLWSIATGRRAVGVELRGDPFVAVMHWNIREDLYHHLVEIDRLMMLRYGEDRIPRRGDGSLFLLGECFYNRDPESAGDARADEVVSGYTPDSHIAGLVQSVEFIDDRWVDGAPRRTITELGPVAAPPENAEPRLGRDMGEVLAERSMFQTGAQELLIVLRRYLQELEKMDLAADVTPRCRLFRFHRVVEPTPSRGRRPATPDGFVDEPDGRKRIRIEAIREMDGKHTYRRVRAPGTMIVDLGVPELFMVAEGLNSSDAARLGLRQEPWLIDHQDGRGPVQAQGDYLIGLMTIYVDSRCRKRVSSEFDRAGNEYWTRQIAIGHEEDAEIGWVAAEVPDFRTFDPILAGLVPAGTAVDSPEYFAGYQHLLRDYWLDQVSVVTEIPKRDIVRTSIASTPTLFTVTAKMGVDARVAPNGVVAGDSFGNGDFLTSGGINTGIIGHAARVRRYWQQRDEGVDAEAAIRALADGIKADTEGWLRQSTAEFRQPSLPGMAGRVVPERTRLEQVLQDTRRHRRAIAPVNHRDEWSRINVFVGRLYSYVLPPLKPTHPLDRADDGDGLSMAALASIAAATGNASGGMDSEGMASGGMDSGGMTVGPDRDGEAPRDETDGDLEMAGSAERPGRGTSM
;
A
#
# COMPACT_ATOMS: atom_id res chain seq x y z
N MET A 1 -39.80 15.06 -44.19
CA MET A 1 -38.94 16.17 -44.67
C MET A 1 -37.62 16.10 -43.93
N THR A 2 -36.61 15.58 -44.62
CA THR A 2 -35.16 15.80 -44.43
C THR A 2 -34.75 17.13 -45.11
N PRO A 3 -33.46 17.49 -45.25
CA PRO A 3 -32.36 17.55 -44.26
C PRO A 3 -31.51 18.85 -44.39
N THR A 4 -30.49 19.02 -43.55
CA THR A 4 -29.07 19.35 -43.90
C THR A 4 -28.28 19.34 -42.58
N GLU A 5 -27.32 18.46 -42.29
CA GLU A 5 -26.02 18.16 -42.96
C GLU A 5 -25.10 19.38 -43.15
N MET A 6 -24.01 19.42 -42.37
CA MET A 6 -22.66 19.25 -42.92
C MET A 6 -21.65 18.90 -41.81
N ALA A 7 -20.73 17.97 -42.12
CA ALA A 7 -19.63 17.55 -41.25
C ALA A 7 -18.28 17.89 -41.91
N THR A 8 -17.23 18.07 -41.11
CA THR A 8 -15.76 18.05 -41.39
C THR A 8 -15.05 18.71 -40.18
N ASP A 9 -13.90 18.30 -39.65
CA ASP A 9 -12.92 17.30 -40.14
C ASP A 9 -12.13 16.66 -38.97
N ALA A 10 -11.45 15.54 -39.26
CA ALA A 10 -10.53 14.80 -38.39
C ALA A 10 -9.12 15.48 -38.34
N PRO A 11 -8.10 15.01 -37.55
CA PRO A 11 -8.01 13.76 -36.80
C PRO A 11 -7.44 13.83 -35.36
N ALA A 12 -7.71 12.77 -34.59
CA ALA A 12 -7.06 12.53 -33.29
C ALA A 12 -5.60 12.05 -33.45
N LEU A 13 -4.65 12.81 -32.89
CA LEU A 13 -3.23 12.42 -32.78
C LEU A 13 -2.91 11.88 -31.39
N ARG A 14 -2.84 10.54 -31.26
CA ARG A 14 -2.31 9.85 -30.08
C ARG A 14 -0.78 9.75 -30.15
N PRO A 15 -0.07 10.06 -29.05
CA PRO A 15 1.09 9.26 -28.62
C PRO A 15 1.03 8.94 -27.10
N ARG A 16 1.04 7.65 -26.70
CA ARG A 16 2.25 6.88 -26.31
C ARG A 16 3.02 7.56 -25.15
N GLY A 17 2.99 7.08 -23.91
CA GLY A 17 3.11 5.68 -23.49
C GLY A 17 4.45 5.47 -22.76
N ASP A 18 4.38 4.70 -21.66
CA ASP A 18 5.46 3.94 -21.03
C ASP A 18 6.42 4.75 -20.13
N SER A 19 6.73 4.35 -18.89
CA SER A 19 6.35 3.16 -18.13
C SER A 19 6.72 3.37 -16.63
N HIS A 20 6.49 2.34 -15.81
CA HIS A 20 6.46 2.23 -14.34
C HIS A 20 7.38 3.15 -13.46
N GLY A 21 7.07 3.37 -12.18
CA GLY A 21 5.82 3.08 -11.48
C GLY A 21 5.97 2.60 -10.03
N SER A 22 4.94 2.92 -9.25
CA SER A 22 4.56 2.27 -7.99
C SER A 22 3.04 2.16 -7.81
N LEU A 23 2.24 2.61 -8.79
CA LEU A 23 0.94 3.22 -8.50
C LEU A 23 -0.29 2.31 -8.54
N GLY A 24 -1.40 2.84 -8.06
CA GLY A 24 -2.74 2.31 -8.30
C GLY A 24 -3.32 2.65 -9.67
N GLU A 25 -4.51 2.12 -9.96
CA GLU A 25 -5.56 3.01 -10.44
C GLU A 25 -6.97 2.54 -10.06
N THR A 26 -7.67 3.46 -9.41
CA THR A 26 -9.12 3.49 -9.31
C THR A 26 -9.58 4.37 -10.46
N VAL A 27 -10.18 3.78 -11.50
CA VAL A 27 -11.05 4.55 -12.40
C VAL A 27 -12.38 4.64 -11.67
N LEU A 28 -12.69 5.83 -11.16
CA LEU A 28 -14.08 6.16 -10.84
C LEU A 28 -14.63 6.92 -12.06
N GLY A 29 -15.96 6.91 -12.27
CA GLY A 29 -16.50 6.88 -13.65
C GLY A 29 -17.95 7.33 -13.82
N ARG A 30 -18.35 8.36 -13.07
CA ARG A 30 -19.62 9.11 -13.15
C ARG A 30 -20.88 8.45 -12.57
N ARG A 31 -21.41 9.08 -11.52
CA ARG A 31 -22.69 8.81 -10.81
C ARG A 31 -22.76 7.50 -10.02
N LEU A 32 -22.01 7.45 -8.92
CA LEU A 32 -22.24 6.51 -7.82
C LEU A 32 -23.68 6.65 -7.29
N ARG A 33 -24.56 5.69 -7.63
CA ARG A 33 -25.64 5.29 -6.73
C ARG A 33 -25.04 4.35 -5.70
N SER A 34 -25.25 4.65 -4.42
CA SER A 34 -24.67 3.96 -3.27
C SER A 34 -24.82 2.43 -3.34
N VAL A 35 -23.70 1.72 -3.52
CA VAL A 35 -23.61 0.26 -3.33
C VAL A 35 -23.30 0.00 -1.85
N PRO A 36 -24.01 -0.91 -1.16
CA PRO A 36 -23.67 -1.26 0.22
C PRO A 36 -22.27 -1.90 0.28
N LEU A 37 -21.30 -1.17 0.83
CA LEU A 37 -19.92 -1.61 0.96
C LEU A 37 -19.82 -2.78 1.94
N ARG A 38 -19.77 -4.00 1.39
CA ARG A 38 -19.49 -5.21 2.18
C ARG A 38 -18.12 -5.15 2.85
N THR A 39 -18.04 -5.75 4.03
CA THR A 39 -16.83 -5.84 4.85
C THR A 39 -15.72 -6.60 4.12
N LEU A 40 -14.46 -6.29 4.44
CA LEU A 40 -13.30 -6.99 3.88
C LEU A 40 -13.40 -8.52 4.03
N ARG A 41 -13.97 -9.00 5.15
CA ARG A 41 -14.19 -10.43 5.42
C ARG A 41 -15.15 -11.08 4.42
N GLU A 42 -16.20 -10.40 4.00
CA GLU A 42 -17.13 -10.90 2.98
C GLU A 42 -16.51 -10.91 1.58
N ARG A 43 -15.68 -9.90 1.26
CA ARG A 43 -14.89 -9.87 0.01
C ARG A 43 -13.87 -11.01 -0.04
N GLN A 44 -13.19 -11.28 1.07
CA GLN A 44 -12.27 -12.43 1.22
C GLN A 44 -12.99 -13.78 1.10
N LEU A 45 -14.19 -13.94 1.68
CA LEU A 45 -15.00 -15.15 1.52
C LEU A 45 -15.45 -15.35 0.06
N ALA A 46 -15.81 -14.27 -0.65
CA ALA A 46 -16.11 -14.32 -2.07
C ALA A 46 -14.87 -14.69 -2.92
N LEU A 47 -13.69 -14.13 -2.60
CA LEU A 47 -12.43 -14.52 -3.23
C LEU A 47 -12.15 -16.01 -3.06
N ILE A 48 -12.34 -16.58 -1.86
CA ILE A 48 -12.20 -18.02 -1.62
C ILE A 48 -13.14 -18.82 -2.52
N VAL A 49 -14.41 -18.42 -2.66
CA VAL A 49 -15.38 -19.08 -3.54
C VAL A 49 -14.95 -19.04 -5.01
N LEU A 50 -14.51 -17.88 -5.51
CA LEU A 50 -14.02 -17.71 -6.88
C LEU A 50 -12.75 -18.54 -7.14
N CYS A 51 -11.82 -18.56 -6.17
CA CYS A 51 -10.62 -19.38 -6.20
C CYS A 51 -10.94 -20.88 -6.19
N VAL A 52 -11.86 -21.37 -5.35
CA VAL A 52 -12.24 -22.79 -5.30
C VAL A 52 -12.94 -23.22 -6.60
N GLY A 53 -13.82 -22.39 -7.17
CA GLY A 53 -14.41 -22.67 -8.49
C GLY A 53 -13.35 -22.78 -9.60
N THR A 54 -12.40 -21.84 -9.60
CA THR A 54 -11.25 -21.86 -10.53
C THR A 54 -10.36 -23.09 -10.33
N LEU A 55 -10.13 -23.48 -9.07
CA LEU A 55 -9.32 -24.63 -8.69
C LEU A 55 -9.88 -25.92 -9.30
N VAL A 56 -11.18 -26.17 -9.18
CA VAL A 56 -11.83 -27.38 -9.73
C VAL A 56 -11.69 -27.46 -11.24
N ILE A 57 -11.92 -26.36 -11.95
CA ILE A 57 -11.85 -26.30 -13.42
C ILE A 57 -10.43 -26.59 -13.93
N ILE A 58 -9.40 -26.10 -13.23
CA ILE A 58 -7.99 -26.35 -13.59
C ILE A 58 -7.55 -27.75 -13.16
N LEU A 59 -7.96 -28.20 -11.97
CA LEU A 59 -7.71 -29.55 -11.46
C LEU A 59 -8.21 -30.60 -12.45
N ASP A 60 -9.41 -30.46 -12.96
CA ASP A 60 -10.02 -31.36 -13.94
C ASP A 60 -9.25 -31.45 -15.28
N THR A 61 -8.49 -30.40 -15.61
CA THR A 61 -7.64 -30.39 -16.82
C THR A 61 -6.40 -31.29 -16.64
N SER A 62 -5.86 -31.41 -15.42
CA SER A 62 -4.66 -32.22 -15.15
C SER A 62 -4.96 -33.61 -14.58
N VAL A 63 -6.07 -33.78 -13.85
CA VAL A 63 -6.50 -35.04 -13.20
C VAL A 63 -6.61 -36.20 -14.19
N VAL A 64 -7.08 -35.90 -15.40
CA VAL A 64 -7.30 -36.88 -16.48
C VAL A 64 -5.99 -37.44 -17.01
N ASN A 65 -4.91 -36.65 -17.08
CA ASN A 65 -3.66 -37.05 -17.76
C ASN A 65 -3.03 -38.32 -17.17
N VAL A 66 -3.13 -38.52 -15.85
CA VAL A 66 -2.58 -39.70 -15.18
C VAL A 66 -3.49 -40.93 -15.32
N ALA A 67 -4.79 -40.72 -15.59
CA ALA A 67 -5.79 -41.76 -15.80
C ALA A 67 -5.92 -42.21 -17.26
N LEU A 68 -5.34 -41.48 -18.22
CA LEU A 68 -5.45 -41.76 -19.66
C LEU A 68 -5.16 -43.23 -20.04
N PRO A 69 -4.12 -43.91 -19.51
CA PRO A 69 -3.85 -45.31 -19.90
C PRO A 69 -4.93 -46.28 -19.39
N THR A 70 -5.52 -46.02 -18.22
CA THR A 70 -6.64 -46.79 -17.68
C THR A 70 -7.91 -46.56 -18.49
N ILE A 71 -8.23 -45.30 -18.82
CA ILE A 71 -9.35 -44.92 -19.70
C ILE A 71 -9.20 -45.58 -21.08
N ARG A 72 -7.97 -45.63 -21.61
CA ARG A 72 -7.66 -46.30 -22.88
C ARG A 72 -7.99 -47.79 -22.84
N ALA A 73 -7.61 -48.49 -21.77
CA ALA A 73 -7.85 -49.92 -21.62
C ALA A 73 -9.34 -50.24 -21.43
N ASP A 74 -10.04 -49.44 -20.62
CA ASP A 74 -11.44 -49.67 -20.24
C ASP A 74 -12.42 -49.32 -21.38
N LEU A 75 -12.20 -48.21 -22.09
CA LEU A 75 -13.03 -47.75 -23.22
C LEU A 75 -12.44 -48.07 -24.60
N GLN A 76 -11.37 -48.86 -24.66
CA GLN A 76 -10.73 -49.37 -25.89
C GLN A 76 -10.27 -48.29 -26.90
N PHE A 77 -9.81 -47.13 -26.42
CA PHE A 77 -9.28 -46.07 -27.30
C PHE A 77 -7.99 -46.48 -28.04
N SER A 78 -7.84 -46.07 -29.30
CA SER A 78 -6.52 -46.08 -29.94
C SER A 78 -5.57 -45.05 -29.30
N GLN A 79 -4.28 -45.15 -29.58
CA GLN A 79 -3.28 -44.22 -29.03
C GLN A 79 -3.48 -42.79 -29.54
N ALA A 80 -3.94 -42.62 -30.79
CA ALA A 80 -4.22 -41.33 -31.41
C ALA A 80 -5.54 -40.73 -30.90
N GLU A 81 -6.59 -41.55 -30.77
CA GLU A 81 -7.89 -41.08 -30.27
C GLU A 81 -7.85 -40.66 -28.80
N LEU A 82 -6.92 -41.19 -28.00
CA LEU A 82 -6.78 -40.84 -26.58
C LEU A 82 -6.54 -39.33 -26.36
N ALA A 83 -6.00 -38.62 -27.36
CA ALA A 83 -5.90 -37.16 -27.35
C ALA A 83 -7.27 -36.45 -27.27
N TRP A 84 -8.35 -37.10 -27.72
CA TRP A 84 -9.72 -36.55 -27.62
C TRP A 84 -10.22 -36.40 -26.19
N VAL A 85 -9.81 -37.28 -25.27
CA VAL A 85 -10.24 -37.18 -23.86
C VAL A 85 -9.76 -35.86 -23.23
N VAL A 86 -8.64 -35.32 -23.71
CA VAL A 86 -8.13 -33.98 -23.34
C VAL A 86 -8.75 -32.89 -24.24
N ASN A 87 -8.65 -33.04 -25.57
CA ASN A 87 -9.03 -32.01 -26.53
C ASN A 87 -10.53 -31.70 -26.56
N ALA A 88 -11.39 -32.69 -26.29
CA ALA A 88 -12.84 -32.48 -26.19
C ALA A 88 -13.20 -31.45 -25.12
N TYR A 89 -12.41 -31.34 -24.05
CA TYR A 89 -12.57 -30.34 -23.00
C TYR A 89 -11.85 -29.02 -23.33
N VAL A 90 -10.56 -29.09 -23.71
CA VAL A 90 -9.69 -27.90 -23.87
C VAL A 90 -10.17 -26.97 -24.98
N ILE A 91 -10.71 -27.52 -26.08
CA ILE A 91 -11.15 -26.72 -27.24
C ILE A 91 -12.39 -25.87 -26.95
N PRO A 92 -13.53 -26.40 -26.44
CA PRO A 92 -14.65 -25.55 -26.03
C PRO A 92 -14.28 -24.67 -24.82
N PHE A 93 -13.43 -25.15 -23.90
CA PHE A 93 -12.94 -24.34 -22.79
C PHE A 93 -12.22 -23.06 -23.26
N GLY A 94 -11.24 -23.20 -24.15
CA GLY A 94 -10.49 -22.08 -24.72
C GLY A 94 -11.29 -21.24 -25.72
N GLY A 95 -11.97 -21.90 -26.66
CA GLY A 95 -12.68 -21.26 -27.77
C GLY A 95 -13.94 -20.49 -27.37
N LEU A 96 -14.60 -20.88 -26.27
CA LEU A 96 -15.77 -20.19 -25.74
C LEU A 96 -15.45 -19.22 -24.59
N LEU A 97 -14.18 -19.08 -24.19
CA LEU A 97 -13.82 -18.19 -23.07
C LEU A 97 -14.20 -16.72 -23.34
N LEU A 98 -13.89 -16.23 -24.54
CA LEU A 98 -14.27 -14.87 -24.98
C LEU A 98 -15.79 -14.69 -25.11
N LEU A 99 -16.49 -15.74 -25.56
CA LEU A 99 -17.96 -15.76 -25.62
C LEU A 99 -18.56 -15.70 -24.21
N GLY A 100 -18.05 -16.50 -23.28
CA GLY A 100 -18.49 -16.55 -21.89
C GLY A 100 -18.32 -15.22 -21.17
N GLY A 101 -17.24 -14.48 -21.45
CA GLY A 101 -17.03 -13.13 -20.93
C GLY A 101 -18.16 -12.19 -21.37
N ARG A 102 -18.41 -12.07 -22.67
CA ARG A 102 -19.49 -11.22 -23.23
C ARG A 102 -20.88 -11.65 -22.77
N LEU A 103 -21.13 -12.95 -22.62
CA LEU A 103 -22.36 -13.45 -22.03
C LEU A 103 -22.46 -13.09 -20.54
N GLY A 104 -21.34 -13.06 -19.81
CA GLY A 104 -21.24 -12.59 -18.43
C GLY A 104 -21.61 -11.12 -18.29
N ASP A 105 -21.11 -10.27 -19.21
CA ASP A 105 -21.43 -8.84 -19.27
C ASP A 105 -22.94 -8.61 -19.47
N LEU A 106 -23.59 -9.39 -20.36
CA LEU A 106 -25.03 -9.29 -20.63
C LEU A 106 -25.94 -9.88 -19.54
N PHE A 107 -25.66 -11.11 -19.09
CA PHE A 107 -26.55 -11.87 -18.22
C PHE A 107 -26.26 -11.68 -16.73
N GLY A 108 -25.11 -11.11 -16.38
CA GLY A 108 -24.59 -10.93 -15.03
C GLY A 108 -23.51 -11.96 -14.70
N ALA A 109 -22.33 -11.47 -14.28
CA ALA A 109 -21.16 -12.28 -13.97
C ALA A 109 -21.44 -13.38 -12.93
N ARG A 110 -22.24 -13.11 -11.89
CA ARG A 110 -22.61 -14.11 -10.88
C ARG A 110 -23.47 -15.21 -11.50
N ARG A 111 -24.42 -14.86 -12.38
CA ARG A 111 -25.28 -15.85 -13.05
C ARG A 111 -24.48 -16.72 -13.99
N MET A 112 -23.52 -16.14 -14.71
CA MET A 112 -22.63 -16.86 -15.62
C MET A 112 -21.70 -17.81 -14.85
N PHE A 113 -21.10 -17.34 -13.75
CA PHE A 113 -20.27 -18.17 -12.87
C PHE A 113 -21.03 -19.39 -12.33
N ILE A 114 -22.23 -19.16 -11.76
CA ILE A 114 -23.06 -20.22 -11.19
C ILE A 114 -23.60 -21.14 -12.29
N GLY A 115 -24.07 -20.60 -13.41
CA GLY A 115 -24.59 -21.38 -14.54
C GLY A 115 -23.52 -22.27 -15.17
N GLY A 116 -22.31 -21.74 -15.37
CA GLY A 116 -21.15 -22.50 -15.83
C GLY A 116 -20.77 -23.62 -14.87
N LEU A 117 -20.72 -23.35 -13.56
CA LEU A 117 -20.47 -24.39 -12.55
C LEU A 117 -21.58 -25.46 -12.50
N VAL A 118 -22.85 -25.11 -12.65
CA VAL A 118 -23.95 -26.09 -12.73
C VAL A 118 -23.78 -26.98 -13.96
N LEU A 119 -23.50 -26.39 -15.13
CA LEU A 119 -23.27 -27.14 -16.37
C LEU A 119 -22.05 -28.06 -16.27
N PHE A 120 -20.94 -27.55 -15.71
CA PHE A 120 -19.74 -28.32 -15.43
C PHE A 120 -20.04 -29.50 -14.48
N THR A 121 -20.80 -29.26 -13.40
CA THR A 121 -21.17 -30.31 -12.42
C THR A 121 -21.96 -31.44 -13.07
N LEU A 122 -22.98 -31.10 -13.88
CA LEU A 122 -23.80 -32.09 -14.59
C LEU A 122 -22.98 -32.86 -15.63
N ALA A 123 -22.06 -32.19 -16.32
CA ALA A 123 -21.15 -32.82 -17.25
C ALA A 123 -20.13 -33.75 -16.57
N SER A 124 -19.58 -33.37 -15.41
CA SER A 124 -18.74 -34.26 -14.60
C SER A 124 -19.48 -35.52 -14.14
N VAL A 125 -20.77 -35.42 -13.79
CA VAL A 125 -21.59 -36.62 -13.50
C VAL A 125 -21.72 -37.49 -14.75
N ALA A 126 -21.93 -36.91 -15.94
CA ALA A 126 -21.99 -37.66 -17.19
C ALA A 126 -20.66 -38.34 -17.54
N CYS A 127 -19.52 -37.68 -17.35
CA CYS A 127 -18.19 -38.27 -17.53
C CYS A 127 -17.90 -39.40 -16.53
N GLY A 128 -18.29 -39.23 -15.26
CA GLY A 128 -18.14 -40.27 -14.23
C GLY A 128 -19.06 -41.49 -14.42
N LEU A 129 -20.07 -41.38 -15.30
CA LEU A 129 -20.97 -42.47 -15.69
C LEU A 129 -20.68 -43.00 -17.11
N ALA A 130 -19.59 -42.56 -17.75
CA ALA A 130 -19.34 -42.85 -19.15
C ALA A 130 -18.89 -44.30 -19.39
N THR A 131 -19.73 -45.08 -20.08
CA THR A 131 -19.45 -46.47 -20.48
C THR A 131 -19.00 -46.61 -21.95
N THR A 132 -19.00 -45.51 -22.72
CA THR A 132 -18.55 -45.49 -24.12
C THR A 132 -17.65 -44.28 -24.40
N GLN A 133 -16.86 -44.37 -25.46
CA GLN A 133 -15.96 -43.30 -25.90
C GLN A 133 -16.72 -42.00 -26.21
N GLU A 134 -17.87 -42.12 -26.89
CA GLU A 134 -18.70 -40.98 -27.30
C GLU A 134 -19.36 -40.31 -26.10
N MET A 135 -19.77 -41.09 -25.10
CA MET A 135 -20.33 -40.57 -23.85
C MET A 135 -19.28 -39.78 -23.06
N LEU A 136 -18.05 -40.29 -22.97
CA LEU A 136 -16.95 -39.57 -22.33
C LEU A 136 -16.61 -38.29 -23.10
N ILE A 137 -16.39 -38.37 -24.43
CA ILE A 137 -16.06 -37.22 -25.29
C ILE A 137 -17.17 -36.15 -25.24
N GLY A 138 -18.44 -36.56 -25.35
CA GLY A 138 -19.59 -35.65 -25.27
C GLY A 138 -19.71 -34.97 -23.90
N GLY A 139 -19.52 -35.73 -22.82
CA GLY A 139 -19.45 -35.18 -21.47
C GLY A 139 -18.31 -34.15 -21.33
N ARG A 140 -17.10 -34.49 -21.79
CA ARG A 140 -15.92 -33.60 -21.75
C ARG A 140 -16.14 -32.31 -22.54
N PHE A 141 -16.85 -32.37 -23.67
CA PHE A 141 -17.25 -31.20 -24.43
C PHE A 141 -18.15 -30.27 -23.61
N VAL A 142 -19.25 -30.78 -23.05
CA VAL A 142 -20.17 -29.99 -22.21
C VAL A 142 -19.48 -29.47 -20.95
N GLN A 143 -18.55 -30.24 -20.38
CA GLN A 143 -17.75 -29.85 -19.24
C GLN A 143 -16.84 -28.65 -19.58
N GLY A 144 -16.19 -28.66 -20.75
CA GLY A 144 -15.38 -27.54 -21.24
C GLY A 144 -16.22 -26.29 -21.50
N VAL A 145 -17.45 -26.42 -22.03
CA VAL A 145 -18.41 -25.31 -22.13
C VAL A 145 -18.71 -24.72 -20.74
N GLY A 146 -19.06 -25.55 -19.76
CA GLY A 146 -19.33 -25.10 -18.38
C GLY A 146 -18.13 -24.39 -17.75
N GLY A 147 -16.93 -24.93 -17.95
CA GLY A 147 -15.67 -24.35 -17.49
C GLY A 147 -15.38 -22.99 -18.11
N ALA A 148 -15.64 -22.80 -19.42
CA ALA A 148 -15.45 -21.52 -20.11
C ALA A 148 -16.38 -20.43 -19.55
N LEU A 149 -17.67 -20.75 -19.44
CA LEU A 149 -18.69 -19.85 -18.90
C LEU A 149 -18.35 -19.44 -17.45
N ALA A 150 -17.93 -20.40 -16.62
CA ALA A 150 -17.55 -20.11 -15.24
C ALA A 150 -16.27 -19.27 -15.15
N SER A 151 -15.20 -19.64 -15.87
CA SER A 151 -13.87 -19.03 -15.71
C SER A 151 -13.76 -17.63 -16.29
N SER A 152 -14.46 -17.37 -17.40
CA SER A 152 -14.38 -16.11 -18.16
C SER A 152 -14.77 -14.87 -17.35
N VAL A 153 -15.63 -15.01 -16.36
CA VAL A 153 -16.13 -13.91 -15.52
C VAL A 153 -15.36 -13.72 -14.20
N VAL A 154 -14.58 -14.72 -13.75
CA VAL A 154 -13.93 -14.69 -12.43
C VAL A 154 -13.02 -13.48 -12.26
N LEU A 155 -12.20 -13.16 -13.27
CA LEU A 155 -11.25 -12.05 -13.19
C LEU A 155 -11.97 -10.69 -13.04
N GLY A 156 -13.05 -10.47 -13.81
CA GLY A 156 -13.90 -9.28 -13.70
C GLY A 156 -14.59 -9.18 -12.33
N MET A 157 -15.05 -10.31 -11.77
CA MET A 157 -15.59 -10.35 -10.42
C MET A 157 -14.53 -10.01 -9.35
N ILE A 158 -13.28 -10.48 -9.48
CA ILE A 158 -12.21 -10.11 -8.55
C ILE A 158 -11.89 -8.60 -8.66
N VAL A 159 -11.79 -8.06 -9.87
CA VAL A 159 -11.47 -6.64 -10.10
C VAL A 159 -12.57 -5.71 -9.57
N SER A 160 -13.85 -6.06 -9.74
CA SER A 160 -15.00 -5.30 -9.24
C SER A 160 -15.21 -5.45 -7.72
N MET A 161 -14.97 -6.63 -7.15
CA MET A 161 -15.13 -6.85 -5.70
C MET A 161 -13.98 -6.27 -4.85
N PHE A 162 -12.82 -5.97 -5.46
CA PHE A 162 -11.69 -5.32 -4.82
C PHE A 162 -11.37 -3.99 -5.55
N PRO A 163 -12.04 -2.88 -5.19
CA PRO A 163 -11.83 -1.60 -5.85
C PRO A 163 -10.44 -1.01 -5.56
N LYS A 164 -9.95 -1.13 -4.31
CA LYS A 164 -8.64 -0.60 -3.90
C LYS A 164 -7.48 -1.34 -4.61
N PRO A 165 -6.56 -0.66 -5.30
CA PRO A 165 -5.47 -1.30 -6.06
C PRO A 165 -4.58 -2.27 -5.26
N ARG A 166 -4.33 -1.97 -3.97
CA ARG A 166 -3.55 -2.84 -3.07
C ARG A 166 -4.30 -4.11 -2.66
N GLU A 167 -5.61 -4.03 -2.42
CA GLU A 167 -6.45 -5.21 -2.17
C GLU A 167 -6.55 -6.07 -3.43
N ARG A 168 -6.85 -5.43 -4.57
CA ARG A 168 -6.96 -6.05 -5.88
C ARG A 168 -5.70 -6.84 -6.23
N SER A 169 -4.52 -6.25 -6.03
CA SER A 169 -3.23 -6.92 -6.27
C SER A 169 -3.05 -8.18 -5.40
N LYS A 170 -3.44 -8.15 -4.12
CA LYS A 170 -3.40 -9.33 -3.24
C LYS A 170 -4.40 -10.41 -3.68
N ALA A 171 -5.61 -10.00 -4.07
CA ALA A 171 -6.65 -10.91 -4.55
C ALA A 171 -6.26 -11.61 -5.86
N LEU A 172 -5.72 -10.85 -6.82
CA LEU A 172 -5.19 -11.36 -8.09
C LEU A 172 -3.99 -12.30 -7.87
N ALA A 173 -3.11 -11.99 -6.91
CA ALA A 173 -2.00 -12.89 -6.55
C ALA A 173 -2.49 -14.21 -5.93
N CYS A 174 -3.54 -14.17 -5.11
CA CYS A 174 -4.19 -15.37 -4.57
C CYS A 174 -4.82 -16.23 -5.68
N TYR A 175 -5.57 -15.59 -6.59
CA TYR A 175 -6.13 -16.24 -7.77
C TYR A 175 -5.05 -16.90 -8.65
N ALA A 176 -3.97 -16.19 -8.98
CA ALA A 176 -2.87 -16.71 -9.79
C ALA A 176 -2.13 -17.87 -9.10
N PHE A 177 -1.96 -17.82 -7.78
CA PHE A 177 -1.43 -18.93 -6.98
C PHE A 177 -2.32 -20.17 -7.07
N VAL A 178 -3.63 -20.01 -6.84
CA VAL A 178 -4.60 -21.12 -6.91
C VAL A 178 -4.66 -21.72 -8.31
N ALA A 179 -4.65 -20.89 -9.35
CA ALA A 179 -4.61 -21.33 -10.73
C ALA A 179 -3.33 -22.12 -11.07
N SER A 180 -2.18 -21.74 -10.51
CA SER A 180 -0.93 -22.47 -10.70
C SER A 180 -0.88 -23.78 -9.89
N ALA A 181 -1.38 -23.76 -8.65
CA ALA A 181 -1.37 -24.91 -7.75
C ALA A 181 -2.35 -26.01 -8.18
N GLY A 182 -3.47 -25.65 -8.83
CA GLY A 182 -4.50 -26.59 -9.25
C GLY A 182 -4.00 -27.70 -10.17
N ALA A 183 -3.08 -27.39 -11.08
CA ALA A 183 -2.49 -28.38 -11.98
C ALA A 183 -1.73 -29.47 -11.20
N ALA A 184 -0.93 -29.09 -10.19
CA ALA A 184 -0.17 -30.00 -9.35
C ALA A 184 -1.08 -30.85 -8.44
N ILE A 185 -2.09 -30.20 -7.83
CA ILE A 185 -3.08 -30.87 -6.99
C ILE A 185 -3.86 -31.90 -7.81
N GLY A 186 -4.26 -31.57 -9.05
CA GLY A 186 -4.98 -32.51 -9.92
C GLY A 186 -4.17 -33.73 -10.33
N LEU A 187 -2.86 -33.60 -10.57
CA LEU A 187 -2.01 -34.77 -10.83
C LEU A 187 -1.97 -35.72 -9.62
N LEU A 188 -1.81 -35.19 -8.40
CA LEU A 188 -1.76 -35.99 -7.17
C LEU A 188 -3.11 -36.61 -6.81
N VAL A 189 -4.19 -35.82 -6.88
CA VAL A 189 -5.56 -36.29 -6.60
C VAL A 189 -6.02 -37.30 -7.65
N GLY A 190 -5.70 -37.06 -8.93
CA GLY A 190 -6.04 -37.96 -10.03
C GLY A 190 -5.32 -39.28 -9.96
N ALA A 191 -4.03 -39.26 -9.62
CA ALA A 191 -3.27 -40.47 -9.36
C ALA A 191 -3.88 -41.29 -8.21
N LEU A 192 -4.11 -40.64 -7.07
CA LEU A 192 -4.69 -41.27 -5.89
C LEU A 192 -6.07 -41.89 -6.17
N LEU A 193 -6.99 -41.15 -6.81
CA LEU A 193 -8.36 -41.62 -7.08
C LEU A 193 -8.41 -42.75 -8.12
N THR A 194 -7.57 -42.67 -9.16
CA THR A 194 -7.50 -43.69 -10.21
C THR A 194 -6.95 -45.00 -9.68
N GLU A 195 -5.93 -44.94 -8.82
CA GLU A 195 -5.27 -46.12 -8.26
C GLU A 195 -6.05 -46.76 -7.09
N SER A 196 -6.66 -45.94 -6.21
CA SER A 196 -7.34 -46.44 -5.01
C SER A 196 -8.82 -46.81 -5.21
N ILE A 197 -9.48 -46.31 -6.25
CA ILE A 197 -10.92 -46.56 -6.49
C ILE A 197 -11.20 -46.91 -7.95
N SER A 198 -11.17 -45.92 -8.85
CA SER A 198 -11.41 -46.05 -10.30
C SER A 198 -11.23 -44.69 -10.97
N TRP A 199 -10.84 -44.68 -12.26
CA TRP A 199 -10.72 -43.45 -13.05
C TRP A 199 -12.03 -42.64 -13.08
N HIS A 200 -13.21 -43.28 -13.01
CA HIS A 200 -14.51 -42.59 -12.96
C HIS A 200 -14.61 -41.54 -11.83
N TRP A 201 -13.94 -41.78 -10.69
CA TRP A 201 -13.98 -40.88 -9.53
C TRP A 201 -13.22 -39.57 -9.72
N ILE A 202 -12.34 -39.47 -10.73
CA ILE A 202 -11.68 -38.20 -11.08
C ILE A 202 -12.69 -37.15 -11.57
N PHE A 203 -13.86 -37.58 -12.05
CA PHE A 203 -14.96 -36.69 -12.41
C PHE A 203 -15.93 -36.49 -11.24
N PHE A 204 -16.26 -37.54 -10.48
CA PHE A 204 -17.17 -37.42 -9.34
C PHE A 204 -16.64 -36.52 -8.20
N VAL A 205 -15.31 -36.43 -8.01
CA VAL A 205 -14.71 -35.55 -6.97
C VAL A 205 -15.07 -34.06 -7.17
N ASN A 206 -15.32 -33.64 -8.42
CA ASN A 206 -15.72 -32.27 -8.72
C ASN A 206 -17.11 -31.92 -8.16
N VAL A 207 -18.02 -32.90 -8.10
CA VAL A 207 -19.44 -32.71 -7.78
C VAL A 207 -19.68 -32.10 -6.39
N PRO A 208 -19.18 -32.67 -5.26
CA PRO A 208 -19.37 -32.07 -3.94
C PRO A 208 -18.72 -30.69 -3.81
N ILE A 209 -17.56 -30.48 -4.46
CA ILE A 209 -16.83 -29.19 -4.41
C ILE A 209 -17.61 -28.12 -5.18
N CYS A 210 -18.13 -28.44 -6.36
CA CYS A 210 -18.95 -27.52 -7.14
C CYS A 210 -20.27 -27.19 -6.44
N LEU A 211 -20.96 -28.18 -5.85
CA LEU A 211 -22.19 -27.96 -5.08
C LEU A 211 -21.97 -27.02 -3.89
N ALA A 212 -20.89 -27.23 -3.12
CA ALA A 212 -20.50 -26.31 -2.05
C ALA A 212 -20.20 -24.91 -2.59
N THR A 213 -19.40 -24.81 -3.67
CA THR A 213 -19.03 -23.54 -4.32
C THR A 213 -20.26 -22.78 -4.80
N ILE A 214 -21.22 -23.45 -5.44
CA ILE A 214 -22.51 -22.87 -5.88
C ILE A 214 -23.33 -22.37 -4.69
N LEU A 215 -23.42 -23.14 -3.60
CA LEU A 215 -24.15 -22.74 -2.40
C LEU A 215 -23.57 -21.49 -1.75
N PHE A 216 -22.24 -21.44 -1.58
CA PHE A 216 -21.57 -20.25 -1.05
C PHE A 216 -21.65 -19.08 -2.03
N ALA A 217 -21.44 -19.28 -3.33
CA ALA A 217 -21.56 -18.26 -4.37
C ALA A 217 -22.93 -17.58 -4.38
N ARG A 218 -24.02 -18.34 -4.14
CA ARG A 218 -25.38 -17.76 -4.03
C ARG A 218 -25.56 -16.81 -2.84
N ARG A 219 -24.73 -16.91 -1.80
CA ARG A 219 -24.72 -16.02 -0.62
C ARG A 219 -23.66 -14.91 -0.73
N THR A 220 -22.45 -15.25 -1.17
CA THR A 220 -21.29 -14.35 -1.15
C THR A 220 -21.14 -13.49 -2.40
N LEU A 221 -21.51 -13.96 -3.58
CA LEU A 221 -21.42 -13.16 -4.82
C LEU A 221 -22.70 -12.35 -5.03
N TYR A 222 -22.61 -11.23 -5.75
CA TYR A 222 -23.74 -10.45 -6.25
C TYR A 222 -23.39 -9.90 -7.63
N ASP A 223 -24.40 -9.65 -8.47
CA ASP A 223 -24.18 -8.98 -9.76
C ASP A 223 -24.07 -7.47 -9.50
N VAL A 224 -22.91 -6.88 -9.82
CA VAL A 224 -22.82 -5.43 -10.07
C VAL A 224 -23.33 -5.22 -11.48
N ARG A 225 -24.54 -4.69 -11.60
CA ARG A 225 -25.18 -4.43 -12.89
C ARG A 225 -24.99 -2.95 -13.23
N GLU A 226 -24.19 -2.67 -14.24
CA GLU A 226 -24.15 -1.37 -14.88
C GLU A 226 -25.19 -1.37 -16.00
N ASP A 227 -26.08 -0.37 -16.06
CA ASP A 227 -27.03 -0.20 -17.16
C ASP A 227 -26.32 0.43 -18.37
N VAL A 228 -25.34 -0.31 -18.91
CA VAL A 228 -24.60 0.03 -20.13
C VAL A 228 -25.30 -0.63 -21.32
N ASP A 229 -25.34 0.06 -22.47
CA ASP A 229 -25.74 -0.53 -23.76
C ASP A 229 -24.64 -1.53 -24.21
N VAL A 230 -24.73 -2.76 -23.70
CA VAL A 230 -23.73 -3.81 -23.98
C VAL A 230 -23.87 -4.25 -25.45
N PRO A 231 -22.80 -4.17 -26.27
CA PRO A 231 -22.86 -4.60 -27.67
C PRO A 231 -23.14 -6.10 -27.82
N GLY A 232 -23.64 -6.51 -28.98
CA GLY A 232 -24.13 -7.87 -29.23
C GLY A 232 -23.07 -8.97 -29.09
N VAL A 233 -23.54 -10.22 -29.03
CA VAL A 233 -22.67 -11.41 -28.93
C VAL A 233 -22.52 -12.09 -30.28
N ASP A 234 -21.28 -12.26 -30.73
CA ASP A 234 -20.96 -13.04 -31.92
C ASP A 234 -20.93 -14.56 -31.65
N VAL A 235 -22.12 -15.13 -31.43
CA VAL A 235 -22.33 -16.58 -31.28
C VAL A 235 -21.87 -17.32 -32.55
N VAL A 236 -22.08 -16.74 -33.73
CA VAL A 236 -21.68 -17.34 -35.02
C VAL A 236 -20.16 -17.48 -35.10
N GLY A 237 -19.41 -16.45 -34.71
CA GLY A 237 -17.94 -16.51 -34.62
C GLY A 237 -17.47 -17.58 -33.64
N ALA A 238 -18.09 -17.69 -32.46
CA ALA A 238 -17.74 -18.71 -31.48
C ALA A 238 -18.00 -20.15 -31.98
N VAL A 239 -19.11 -20.37 -32.68
CA VAL A 239 -19.41 -21.67 -33.33
C VAL A 239 -18.39 -21.95 -34.44
N LEU A 240 -18.06 -20.97 -35.29
CA LEU A 240 -17.09 -21.14 -36.38
C LEU A 240 -15.70 -21.52 -35.87
N ILE A 241 -15.19 -20.84 -34.83
CA ILE A 241 -13.86 -21.16 -34.31
C ILE A 241 -13.83 -22.53 -33.62
N VAL A 242 -14.80 -22.85 -32.75
CA VAL A 242 -14.86 -24.16 -32.07
C VAL A 242 -15.05 -25.30 -33.08
N ALA A 243 -15.94 -25.14 -34.07
CA ALA A 243 -16.14 -26.14 -35.11
C ALA A 243 -14.90 -26.31 -36.00
N SER A 244 -14.22 -25.21 -36.38
CA SER A 244 -12.95 -25.26 -37.12
C SER A 244 -11.90 -26.05 -36.35
N LEU A 245 -11.68 -25.75 -35.07
CA LEU A 245 -10.67 -26.40 -34.23
C LEU A 245 -10.98 -27.88 -33.97
N MET A 246 -12.24 -28.20 -33.64
CA MET A 246 -12.73 -29.57 -33.53
C MET A 246 -12.42 -30.36 -34.81
N LEU A 247 -12.77 -29.78 -35.96
CA LEU A 247 -12.56 -30.44 -37.25
C LEU A 247 -11.07 -30.51 -37.63
N THR A 248 -10.25 -29.52 -37.30
CA THR A 248 -8.80 -29.55 -37.47
C THR A 248 -8.19 -30.69 -36.65
N VAL A 249 -8.51 -30.80 -35.36
CA VAL A 249 -8.02 -31.88 -34.50
C VAL A 249 -8.53 -33.25 -34.97
N TYR A 250 -9.81 -33.35 -35.36
CA TYR A 250 -10.36 -34.57 -35.97
C TYR A 250 -9.61 -35.00 -37.22
N THR A 251 -9.33 -34.05 -38.12
CA THR A 251 -8.57 -34.30 -39.34
C THR A 251 -7.17 -34.78 -39.03
N ILE A 252 -6.48 -34.15 -38.07
CA ILE A 252 -5.11 -34.51 -37.66
C ILE A 252 -5.07 -35.91 -37.05
N VAL A 253 -6.01 -36.27 -36.16
CA VAL A 253 -6.05 -37.61 -35.54
C VAL A 253 -6.36 -38.70 -36.57
N GLN A 254 -7.30 -38.46 -37.50
CA GLN A 254 -7.69 -39.40 -38.57
C GLN A 254 -6.60 -39.67 -39.62
N VAL A 255 -5.50 -38.90 -39.62
CA VAL A 255 -4.33 -39.12 -40.50
C VAL A 255 -3.70 -40.50 -40.27
N VAL A 256 -3.73 -41.03 -39.05
CA VAL A 256 -3.13 -42.34 -38.74
C VAL A 256 -3.84 -43.44 -39.55
N ASP A 257 -5.17 -43.50 -39.46
CA ASP A 257 -5.98 -44.54 -40.10
C ASP A 257 -6.11 -44.37 -41.63
N HIS A 258 -6.21 -43.12 -42.12
CA HIS A 258 -6.55 -42.83 -43.52
C HIS A 258 -5.38 -42.28 -44.35
N GLY A 259 -4.30 -41.84 -43.73
CA GLY A 259 -3.17 -41.19 -44.38
C GLY A 259 -3.39 -39.72 -44.74
N TRP A 260 -2.28 -38.98 -44.89
CA TRP A 260 -2.25 -37.54 -45.18
C TRP A 260 -2.90 -37.15 -46.52
N THR A 261 -2.79 -38.01 -47.53
CA THR A 261 -3.18 -37.71 -48.92
C THR A 261 -4.56 -38.24 -49.30
N SER A 262 -5.31 -38.85 -48.38
CA SER A 262 -6.63 -39.38 -48.69
C SER A 262 -7.63 -38.28 -49.02
N ALA A 263 -8.58 -38.57 -49.92
CA ALA A 263 -9.65 -37.63 -50.24
C ALA A 263 -10.45 -37.22 -48.99
N ARG A 264 -10.63 -38.13 -48.02
CA ARG A 264 -11.31 -37.85 -46.74
C ARG A 264 -10.52 -36.81 -45.94
N THR A 265 -9.23 -37.03 -45.72
CA THR A 265 -8.34 -36.11 -44.98
C THR A 265 -8.29 -34.73 -45.64
N LEU A 266 -8.13 -34.68 -46.96
CA LEU A 266 -8.07 -33.43 -47.72
C LEU A 266 -9.39 -32.65 -47.71
N VAL A 267 -10.54 -33.33 -47.81
CA VAL A 267 -11.86 -32.68 -47.70
C VAL A 267 -12.08 -32.13 -46.28
N LEU A 268 -11.80 -32.91 -45.23
CA LEU A 268 -11.94 -32.46 -43.85
C LEU A 268 -11.01 -31.27 -43.54
N ALA A 269 -9.76 -31.31 -44.02
CA ALA A 269 -8.82 -30.19 -43.93
C ALA A 269 -9.35 -28.94 -44.67
N GLY A 270 -9.88 -29.11 -45.88
CA GLY A 270 -10.48 -28.03 -46.67
C GLY A 270 -11.68 -27.38 -45.96
N VAL A 271 -12.56 -28.18 -45.35
CA VAL A 271 -13.70 -27.67 -44.56
C VAL A 271 -13.21 -26.99 -43.27
N ALA A 272 -12.21 -27.53 -42.58
CA ALA A 272 -11.65 -26.92 -41.37
C ALA A 272 -11.01 -25.55 -41.67
N LEU A 273 -10.29 -25.43 -42.79
CA LEU A 273 -9.75 -24.18 -43.33
C LEU A 273 -10.86 -23.21 -43.76
N ALA A 274 -11.94 -23.70 -44.39
CA ALA A 274 -13.09 -22.88 -44.76
C ALA A 274 -13.83 -22.32 -43.54
N LEU A 275 -13.98 -23.11 -42.46
CA LEU A 275 -14.52 -22.64 -41.18
C LEU A 275 -13.61 -21.60 -40.52
N LEU A 276 -12.29 -21.78 -40.56
CA LEU A 276 -11.33 -20.80 -40.02
C LEU A 276 -11.35 -19.49 -40.83
N ALA A 277 -11.36 -19.58 -42.16
CA ALA A 277 -11.50 -18.42 -43.04
C ALA A 277 -12.84 -17.72 -42.81
N GLY A 278 -13.92 -18.47 -42.65
CA GLY A 278 -15.24 -17.97 -42.26
C GLY A 278 -15.21 -17.23 -40.93
N PHE A 279 -14.51 -17.75 -39.92
CA PHE A 279 -14.29 -17.05 -38.65
C PHE A 279 -13.54 -15.73 -38.85
N VAL A 280 -12.42 -15.73 -39.58
CA VAL A 280 -11.62 -14.52 -39.84
C VAL A 280 -12.43 -13.45 -40.59
N VAL A 281 -13.17 -13.85 -41.63
CA VAL A 281 -14.08 -12.96 -42.38
C VAL A 281 -15.21 -12.45 -41.47
N ARG A 282 -15.77 -13.30 -40.61
CA ARG A 282 -16.79 -12.90 -39.63
C ARG A 282 -16.24 -11.88 -38.62
N GLN A 283 -15.04 -12.07 -38.07
CA GLN A 283 -14.42 -11.09 -37.16
C GLN A 283 -14.10 -9.77 -37.86
N ALA A 284 -13.77 -9.79 -39.16
CA ALA A 284 -13.50 -8.58 -39.94
C ALA A 284 -14.76 -7.78 -40.35
N LEU A 285 -15.94 -8.43 -40.38
CA LEU A 285 -17.20 -7.83 -40.84
C LEU A 285 -18.28 -7.68 -39.74
N ALA A 286 -18.07 -8.25 -38.55
CA ALA A 286 -19.00 -8.12 -37.44
C ALA A 286 -19.03 -6.67 -36.90
N ARG A 287 -20.22 -6.20 -36.52
CA ARG A 287 -20.36 -5.00 -35.67
C ARG A 287 -19.71 -5.23 -34.30
N ASP A 288 -19.96 -6.40 -33.72
CA ASP A 288 -19.53 -6.78 -32.38
C ASP A 288 -18.65 -8.05 -32.42
N PRO A 289 -17.39 -7.97 -32.87
CA PRO A 289 -16.50 -9.13 -32.94
C PRO A 289 -16.08 -9.62 -31.54
N LEU A 290 -15.80 -10.93 -31.43
CA LEU A 290 -15.17 -11.54 -30.25
C LEU A 290 -13.74 -11.01 -30.03
N VAL A 291 -13.01 -10.82 -31.13
CA VAL A 291 -11.64 -10.28 -31.13
C VAL A 291 -11.61 -9.03 -32.01
N PRO A 292 -11.56 -7.81 -31.43
CA PRO A 292 -11.48 -6.57 -32.19
C PRO A 292 -10.25 -6.55 -33.09
N PRO A 293 -10.39 -6.21 -34.39
CA PRO A 293 -9.28 -6.24 -35.33
C PRO A 293 -8.17 -5.23 -35.00
N GLU A 294 -8.42 -4.17 -34.21
CA GLU A 294 -7.35 -3.29 -33.71
C GLU A 294 -6.35 -4.04 -32.82
N VAL A 295 -6.83 -4.98 -31.99
CA VAL A 295 -5.98 -5.76 -31.07
C VAL A 295 -5.02 -6.65 -31.86
N LEU A 296 -5.48 -7.24 -32.96
CA LEU A 296 -4.67 -8.09 -33.84
C LEU A 296 -3.71 -7.27 -34.75
N ARG A 297 -3.98 -5.98 -34.99
CA ARG A 297 -3.04 -5.08 -35.69
C ARG A 297 -1.82 -4.70 -34.83
N ALA A 298 -1.91 -4.81 -33.51
CA ALA A 298 -0.79 -4.53 -32.62
C ALA A 298 0.28 -5.63 -32.72
N ARG A 299 1.41 -5.33 -33.39
CA ARG A 299 2.48 -6.29 -33.71
C ARG A 299 2.93 -7.15 -32.53
N ASN A 300 3.19 -6.56 -31.37
CA ASN A 300 3.61 -7.32 -30.19
C ASN A 300 2.48 -8.22 -29.65
N VAL A 301 1.22 -7.79 -29.70
CA VAL A 301 0.08 -8.63 -29.28
C VAL A 301 -0.07 -9.83 -30.20
N ALA A 302 -0.04 -9.62 -31.53
CA ALA A 302 -0.17 -10.69 -32.51
C ALA A 302 0.95 -11.73 -32.42
N TRP A 303 2.22 -11.31 -32.47
CA TRP A 303 3.35 -12.26 -32.42
C TRP A 303 3.55 -12.91 -31.06
N THR A 304 3.25 -12.22 -29.95
CA THR A 304 3.29 -12.86 -28.64
C THR A 304 2.17 -13.89 -28.48
N ASN A 305 0.99 -13.69 -29.08
CA ASN A 305 -0.04 -14.73 -29.13
C ASN A 305 0.43 -15.96 -29.94
N VAL A 306 1.10 -15.78 -31.09
CA VAL A 306 1.74 -16.90 -31.82
C VAL A 306 2.78 -17.63 -30.96
N VAL A 307 3.64 -16.90 -30.24
CA VAL A 307 4.62 -17.49 -29.32
C VAL A 307 3.94 -18.23 -28.18
N LEU A 308 2.84 -17.71 -27.63
CA LEU A 308 2.07 -18.34 -26.55
C LEU A 308 1.35 -19.62 -27.00
N ALA A 309 0.81 -19.65 -28.22
CA ALA A 309 0.23 -20.87 -28.81
C ALA A 309 1.30 -21.97 -28.91
N LEU A 310 2.48 -21.64 -29.42
CA LEU A 310 3.61 -22.58 -29.53
C LEU A 310 4.16 -22.97 -28.15
N LEU A 311 4.27 -22.02 -27.22
CA LEU A 311 4.73 -22.25 -25.84
C LEU A 311 3.88 -23.31 -25.13
N ALA A 312 2.56 -23.24 -25.29
CA ALA A 312 1.60 -24.17 -24.66
C ALA A 312 1.78 -25.63 -25.12
N ILE A 313 2.38 -25.86 -26.29
CA ILE A 313 2.68 -27.21 -26.80
C ILE A 313 3.66 -27.94 -25.87
N GLY A 314 4.68 -27.24 -25.35
CA GLY A 314 5.76 -27.85 -24.55
C GLY A 314 5.24 -28.59 -23.31
N PRO A 315 4.62 -27.90 -22.33
CA PRO A 315 4.10 -28.53 -21.12
C PRO A 315 3.04 -29.60 -21.42
N THR A 316 2.15 -29.34 -22.39
CA THR A 316 1.09 -30.28 -22.78
C THR A 316 1.67 -31.59 -23.31
N ALA A 317 2.69 -31.50 -24.17
CA ALA A 317 3.43 -32.66 -24.65
C ALA A 317 4.13 -33.41 -23.51
N THR A 318 4.79 -32.68 -22.61
CA THR A 318 5.50 -33.25 -21.45
C THR A 318 4.59 -34.06 -20.54
N PHE A 319 3.42 -33.52 -20.17
CA PHE A 319 2.49 -34.24 -19.30
C PHE A 319 1.83 -35.42 -20.02
N PHE A 320 1.32 -35.23 -21.25
CA PHE A 320 0.60 -36.29 -21.98
C PHE A 320 1.53 -37.43 -22.41
N LEU A 321 2.58 -37.12 -23.19
CA LEU A 321 3.49 -38.13 -23.71
C LEU A 321 4.36 -38.74 -22.61
N GLY A 322 4.75 -37.93 -21.60
CA GLY A 322 5.52 -38.43 -20.46
C GLY A 322 4.72 -39.38 -19.58
N ALA A 323 3.43 -39.08 -19.29
CA ALA A 323 2.57 -40.01 -18.55
C ALA A 323 2.39 -41.34 -19.30
N LEU A 324 2.16 -41.28 -20.62
CA LEU A 324 2.07 -42.46 -21.46
C LEU A 324 3.38 -43.25 -21.49
N TYR A 325 4.53 -42.58 -21.63
CA TYR A 325 5.85 -43.21 -21.57
C TYR A 325 6.09 -43.92 -20.23
N PHE A 326 5.87 -43.24 -19.10
CA PHE A 326 6.10 -43.81 -17.77
C PHE A 326 5.22 -45.03 -17.48
N GLN A 327 3.94 -45.02 -17.88
CA GLN A 327 3.04 -46.16 -17.63
C GLN A 327 3.14 -47.28 -18.68
N GLN A 328 3.42 -46.96 -19.95
CA GLN A 328 3.44 -47.96 -21.03
C GLN A 328 4.84 -48.53 -21.32
N VAL A 329 5.92 -47.80 -21.04
CA VAL A 329 7.30 -48.30 -21.23
C VAL A 329 7.88 -48.72 -19.87
N TRP A 330 7.95 -47.80 -18.91
CA TRP A 330 8.52 -48.09 -17.58
C TRP A 330 7.57 -48.78 -16.60
N ARG A 331 6.30 -48.97 -16.98
CA ARG A 331 5.27 -49.67 -16.18
C ARG A 331 5.09 -49.11 -14.75
N LEU A 332 5.38 -47.82 -14.57
CA LEU A 332 5.22 -47.13 -13.28
C LEU A 332 3.75 -47.07 -12.86
N SER A 333 3.51 -47.16 -11.56
CA SER A 333 2.19 -46.95 -10.96
C SER A 333 1.70 -45.52 -11.17
N VAL A 334 0.39 -45.31 -10.99
CA VAL A 334 -0.25 -44.01 -11.24
C VAL A 334 0.31 -42.96 -10.26
N ILE A 335 0.53 -43.34 -9.01
CA ILE A 335 1.13 -42.47 -7.98
C ILE A 335 2.61 -42.17 -8.24
N GLU A 336 3.40 -43.11 -8.76
CA GLU A 336 4.79 -42.85 -9.18
C GLU A 336 4.87 -41.85 -10.33
N VAL A 337 3.94 -41.89 -11.29
CA VAL A 337 3.84 -40.88 -12.35
C VAL A 337 3.47 -39.51 -11.80
N GLY A 338 2.54 -39.44 -10.83
CA GLY A 338 2.21 -38.20 -10.14
C GLY A 338 3.42 -37.59 -9.42
N LEU A 339 4.22 -38.42 -8.75
CA LEU A 339 5.47 -38.01 -8.08
C LEU A 339 6.57 -37.61 -9.07
N ALA A 340 6.69 -38.29 -10.20
CA ALA A 340 7.65 -37.97 -11.27
C ALA A 340 7.40 -36.57 -11.88
N PHE A 341 6.15 -36.12 -11.95
CA PHE A 341 5.83 -34.78 -12.45
C PHE A 341 5.90 -33.66 -11.41
N LEU A 342 5.95 -33.99 -10.11
CA LEU A 342 5.98 -33.00 -9.02
C LEU A 342 7.14 -31.97 -9.14
N PRO A 343 8.38 -32.32 -9.53
CA PRO A 343 9.46 -31.35 -9.70
C PRO A 343 9.21 -30.31 -10.79
N VAL A 344 8.50 -30.65 -11.88
CA VAL A 344 8.07 -29.67 -12.91
C VAL A 344 7.18 -28.63 -12.27
N ALA A 345 6.12 -29.07 -11.59
CA ALA A 345 5.12 -28.17 -11.01
C ALA A 345 5.72 -27.24 -9.96
N LEU A 346 6.60 -27.78 -9.09
CA LEU A 346 7.33 -26.98 -8.10
C LEU A 346 8.27 -25.96 -8.77
N MET A 347 8.99 -26.35 -9.83
CA MET A 347 9.88 -25.43 -10.56
C MET A 347 9.09 -24.30 -11.24
N ILE A 348 7.97 -24.62 -11.91
CA ILE A 348 7.08 -23.61 -12.51
C ILE A 348 6.61 -22.62 -11.43
N ALA A 349 6.10 -23.11 -10.30
CA ALA A 349 5.60 -22.27 -9.21
C ALA A 349 6.70 -21.39 -8.60
N VAL A 350 7.87 -21.95 -8.27
CA VAL A 350 8.98 -21.21 -7.65
C VAL A 350 9.52 -20.15 -8.61
N ILE A 351 9.75 -20.48 -9.88
CA ILE A 351 10.29 -19.53 -10.85
C ILE A 351 9.28 -18.42 -11.14
N SER A 352 8.02 -18.76 -11.44
CA SER A 352 6.97 -17.78 -11.75
C SER A 352 6.70 -16.80 -10.60
N LEU A 353 6.68 -17.29 -9.36
CA LEU A 353 6.31 -16.48 -8.19
C LEU A 353 7.50 -15.74 -7.54
N LYS A 354 8.73 -16.30 -7.61
CA LYS A 354 9.90 -15.74 -6.89
C LYS A 354 11.03 -15.24 -7.79
N ALA A 355 11.27 -15.86 -8.95
CA ALA A 355 12.40 -15.52 -9.80
C ALA A 355 12.01 -14.51 -10.88
N THR A 356 11.00 -14.82 -11.69
CA THR A 356 10.54 -13.99 -12.82
C THR A 356 10.19 -12.55 -12.40
N PRO A 357 9.46 -12.28 -11.30
CA PRO A 357 9.15 -10.92 -10.85
C PRO A 357 10.35 -10.15 -10.26
N ARG A 358 11.44 -10.84 -9.90
CA ARG A 358 12.71 -10.20 -9.48
C ARG A 358 13.64 -9.95 -10.66
N LEU A 359 13.57 -10.81 -11.67
CA LEU A 359 14.38 -10.71 -12.88
C LEU A 359 13.85 -9.61 -13.82
N THR A 360 12.54 -9.58 -14.06
CA THR A 360 11.87 -8.56 -14.91
C THR A 360 11.93 -7.13 -14.36
N LYS A 361 12.29 -6.96 -13.07
CA LYS A 361 12.65 -5.65 -12.49
C LYS A 361 14.05 -5.16 -12.88
N LYS A 362 14.89 -6.01 -13.49
CA LYS A 362 16.29 -5.75 -13.81
C LYS A 362 16.65 -5.95 -15.28
N VAL A 363 15.87 -6.72 -16.03
CA VAL A 363 16.04 -6.96 -17.47
C VAL A 363 14.69 -6.92 -18.19
N ASP A 364 14.72 -6.57 -19.48
CA ASP A 364 13.57 -6.58 -20.39
C ASP A 364 12.81 -7.93 -20.31
N PRO A 365 11.47 -7.93 -20.13
CA PRO A 365 10.66 -9.15 -20.14
C PRO A 365 10.91 -10.05 -21.36
N ARG A 366 11.26 -9.47 -22.52
CA ARG A 366 11.62 -10.24 -23.72
C ARG A 366 12.87 -11.10 -23.52
N THR A 367 13.86 -10.63 -22.77
CA THR A 367 15.09 -11.40 -22.47
C THR A 367 14.77 -12.59 -21.57
N ALA A 368 13.90 -12.41 -20.57
CA ALA A 368 13.41 -13.50 -19.75
C ALA A 368 12.59 -14.53 -20.56
N LEU A 369 11.72 -14.06 -21.46
CA LEU A 369 10.98 -14.91 -22.39
C LEU A 369 11.92 -15.77 -23.25
N LEU A 370 12.93 -15.18 -23.88
CA LEU A 370 13.90 -15.90 -24.72
C LEU A 370 14.69 -16.94 -23.92
N ALA A 371 15.18 -16.59 -22.73
CA ALA A 371 15.86 -17.53 -21.84
C ALA A 371 14.95 -18.72 -21.45
N GLY A 372 13.65 -18.46 -21.20
CA GLY A 372 12.68 -19.50 -20.88
C GLY A 372 12.39 -20.43 -22.07
N LEU A 373 12.25 -19.89 -23.28
CA LEU A 373 12.05 -20.67 -24.50
C LEU A 373 13.26 -21.55 -24.83
N VAL A 374 14.49 -21.03 -24.66
CA VAL A 374 15.73 -21.82 -24.84
C VAL A 374 15.84 -22.94 -23.80
N ALA A 375 15.53 -22.65 -22.52
CA ALA A 375 15.51 -23.67 -21.48
C ALA A 375 14.50 -24.79 -21.80
N MET A 376 13.28 -24.44 -22.20
CA MET A 376 12.25 -25.43 -22.54
C MET A 376 12.59 -26.22 -23.81
N THR A 377 13.16 -25.58 -24.84
CA THR A 377 13.67 -26.26 -26.04
C THR A 377 14.73 -27.30 -25.66
N THR A 378 15.65 -26.93 -24.78
CA THR A 378 16.72 -27.82 -24.29
C THR A 378 16.12 -29.00 -23.51
N GLY A 379 15.15 -28.74 -22.62
CA GLY A 379 14.50 -29.79 -21.85
C GLY A 379 13.73 -30.79 -22.73
N LEU A 380 12.97 -30.31 -23.73
CA LEU A 380 12.29 -31.17 -24.71
C LEU A 380 13.30 -31.95 -25.58
N ALA A 381 14.43 -31.35 -25.95
CA ALA A 381 15.48 -32.03 -26.72
C ALA A 381 16.23 -33.12 -25.90
N LEU A 382 16.24 -33.01 -24.57
CA LEU A 382 16.67 -34.11 -23.69
C LEU A 382 15.60 -35.21 -23.63
N LEU A 383 14.32 -34.85 -23.44
CA LEU A 383 13.23 -35.84 -23.43
C LEU A 383 13.05 -36.54 -24.80
N ALA A 384 13.52 -35.95 -25.90
CA ALA A 384 13.60 -36.60 -27.21
C ALA A 384 14.60 -37.78 -27.29
N ARG A 385 15.43 -37.97 -26.26
CA ARG A 385 16.51 -38.98 -26.21
C ARG A 385 16.33 -40.00 -25.09
N ILE A 386 15.16 -40.07 -24.45
CA ILE A 386 14.92 -41.01 -23.34
C ILE A 386 15.12 -42.45 -23.84
N PRO A 387 15.96 -43.26 -23.18
CA PRO A 387 16.20 -44.66 -23.56
C PRO A 387 15.09 -45.57 -23.01
N VAL A 388 14.93 -46.77 -23.58
CA VAL A 388 13.99 -47.78 -23.06
C VAL A 388 14.35 -48.17 -21.62
N GLU A 389 15.62 -48.51 -21.40
CA GLU A 389 16.20 -48.76 -20.08
C GLU A 389 17.01 -47.53 -19.65
N GLY A 390 16.54 -46.80 -18.63
CA GLY A 390 17.14 -45.55 -18.17
C GLY A 390 16.84 -45.23 -16.70
N GLY A 391 17.52 -44.22 -16.17
CA GLY A 391 17.37 -43.76 -14.80
C GLY A 391 16.69 -42.39 -14.73
N TYR A 392 15.58 -42.30 -13.98
CA TYR A 392 14.80 -41.06 -13.82
C TYR A 392 15.66 -39.82 -13.50
N VAL A 393 16.67 -39.94 -12.64
CA VAL A 393 17.53 -38.82 -12.21
C VAL A 393 18.44 -38.27 -13.32
N LEU A 394 18.84 -39.10 -14.29
CA LEU A 394 19.78 -38.72 -15.34
C LEU A 394 19.07 -38.41 -16.67
N ASP A 395 18.13 -39.26 -17.08
CA ASP A 395 17.54 -39.21 -18.42
C ASP A 395 16.27 -38.34 -18.49
N VAL A 396 15.60 -38.12 -17.35
CA VAL A 396 14.26 -37.52 -17.30
C VAL A 396 14.24 -36.23 -16.47
N LEU A 397 14.69 -36.29 -15.21
CA LEU A 397 14.63 -35.18 -14.26
C LEU A 397 15.30 -33.89 -14.79
N PRO A 398 16.47 -33.90 -15.48
CA PRO A 398 17.06 -32.67 -16.00
C PRO A 398 16.20 -32.02 -17.09
N GLY A 399 15.59 -32.83 -17.96
CA GLY A 399 14.66 -32.37 -18.99
C GLY A 399 13.41 -31.74 -18.36
N LEU A 400 12.81 -32.43 -17.40
CA LEU A 400 11.66 -31.94 -16.61
C LEU A 400 11.97 -30.61 -15.90
N LEU A 401 13.09 -30.50 -15.18
CA LEU A 401 13.46 -29.26 -14.48
C LEU A 401 13.68 -28.09 -15.45
N LEU A 402 14.27 -28.34 -16.63
CA LEU A 402 14.44 -27.32 -17.68
C LEU A 402 13.11 -26.88 -18.32
N ILE A 403 12.15 -27.80 -18.50
CA ILE A 403 10.80 -27.47 -18.97
C ILE A 403 10.05 -26.64 -17.91
N GLY A 404 10.18 -26.99 -16.63
CA GLY A 404 9.56 -26.23 -15.53
C GLY A 404 10.16 -24.82 -15.38
N LEU A 405 11.49 -24.70 -15.45
CA LEU A 405 12.20 -23.43 -15.50
C LEU A 405 11.78 -22.60 -16.71
N GLY A 406 11.75 -23.22 -17.88
CA GLY A 406 11.41 -22.58 -19.14
C GLY A 406 9.99 -22.04 -19.15
N THR A 407 9.03 -22.85 -18.71
CA THR A 407 7.61 -22.46 -18.58
C THR A 407 7.41 -21.33 -17.58
N GLY A 408 7.99 -21.45 -16.37
CA GLY A 408 7.84 -20.45 -15.32
C GLY A 408 8.54 -19.12 -15.60
N LEU A 409 9.51 -19.12 -16.51
CA LEU A 409 10.17 -17.90 -16.98
C LEU A 409 9.47 -17.31 -18.22
N ALA A 410 9.09 -18.15 -19.18
CA ALA A 410 8.50 -17.72 -20.44
C ALA A 410 7.04 -17.26 -20.31
N ALA A 411 6.17 -18.02 -19.63
CA ALA A 411 4.74 -17.73 -19.62
C ALA A 411 4.39 -16.37 -18.97
N PRO A 412 4.92 -15.99 -17.79
CA PRO A 412 4.64 -14.67 -17.20
C PRO A 412 5.26 -13.53 -18.01
N SER A 413 6.44 -13.77 -18.60
CA SER A 413 7.14 -12.79 -19.44
C SER A 413 6.40 -12.52 -20.75
N ALA A 414 5.91 -13.58 -21.42
CA ALA A 414 5.07 -13.45 -22.61
C ALA A 414 3.73 -12.77 -22.28
N LEU A 415 3.08 -13.11 -21.16
CA LEU A 415 1.87 -12.41 -20.73
C LEU A 415 2.14 -10.89 -20.55
N THR A 416 3.24 -10.53 -19.88
CA THR A 416 3.66 -9.13 -19.69
C THR A 416 3.84 -8.41 -21.03
N VAL A 417 4.47 -9.03 -22.03
CA VAL A 417 4.65 -8.45 -23.37
C VAL A 417 3.33 -8.40 -24.17
N ALA A 418 2.42 -9.35 -23.98
CA ALA A 418 1.13 -9.40 -24.66
C ALA A 418 0.15 -8.32 -24.16
N VAL A 419 0.22 -7.96 -22.87
CA VAL A 419 -0.58 -6.88 -22.27
C VAL A 419 0.17 -5.54 -22.18
N ALA A 420 1.42 -5.48 -22.65
CA ALA A 420 2.17 -4.23 -22.73
C ALA A 420 1.39 -3.19 -23.53
N ASN A 421 1.30 -1.98 -22.97
CA ASN A 421 0.60 -0.84 -23.56
C ASN A 421 -0.88 -1.17 -23.86
N ALA A 422 -1.50 -1.97 -23.00
CA ALA A 422 -2.95 -2.12 -22.92
C ALA A 422 -3.54 -0.90 -22.19
N THR A 423 -4.64 -0.40 -22.73
CA THR A 423 -5.54 0.53 -22.04
C THR A 423 -6.42 -0.25 -21.06
N SER A 424 -7.00 0.44 -20.07
CA SER A 424 -8.02 -0.13 -19.20
C SER A 424 -9.12 -0.84 -20.02
N SER A 425 -9.60 -0.18 -21.08
CA SER A 425 -10.66 -0.67 -21.98
C SER A 425 -10.34 -1.92 -22.82
N ASP A 426 -9.08 -2.21 -23.16
CA ASP A 426 -8.72 -3.38 -24.00
C ASP A 426 -7.92 -4.47 -23.26
N SER A 427 -7.54 -4.22 -22.00
CA SER A 427 -6.82 -5.15 -21.12
C SER A 427 -7.52 -6.53 -20.98
N GLY A 428 -8.82 -6.54 -20.70
CA GLY A 428 -9.62 -7.76 -20.54
C GLY A 428 -9.70 -8.59 -21.82
N VAL A 429 -9.90 -7.93 -22.96
CA VAL A 429 -9.96 -8.60 -24.28
C VAL A 429 -8.60 -9.18 -24.67
N ARG A 430 -7.50 -8.46 -24.42
CA ARG A 430 -6.12 -8.96 -24.64
C ARG A 430 -5.81 -10.16 -23.74
N SER A 431 -6.21 -10.11 -22.46
CA SER A 431 -6.01 -11.22 -21.50
C SER A 431 -6.82 -12.47 -21.89
N GLY A 432 -8.10 -12.29 -22.27
CA GLY A 432 -8.96 -13.36 -22.78
C GLY A 432 -8.38 -14.00 -24.05
N LEU A 433 -7.93 -13.18 -25.01
CA LEU A 433 -7.28 -13.64 -26.24
C LEU A 433 -6.03 -14.47 -25.94
N VAL A 434 -5.20 -14.05 -24.98
CA VAL A 434 -4.01 -14.79 -24.53
C VAL A 434 -4.37 -16.16 -23.96
N ASN A 435 -5.37 -16.23 -23.09
CA ASN A 435 -5.80 -17.50 -22.49
C ASN A 435 -6.39 -18.45 -23.55
N THR A 436 -7.34 -17.96 -24.37
CA THR A 436 -7.86 -18.71 -25.53
C THR A 436 -6.71 -19.22 -26.40
N THR A 437 -5.77 -18.37 -26.80
CA THR A 437 -4.67 -18.76 -27.69
C THR A 437 -3.75 -19.84 -27.10
N GLN A 438 -3.48 -19.80 -25.79
CA GLN A 438 -2.74 -20.88 -25.11
C GLN A 438 -3.49 -22.22 -25.18
N GLN A 439 -4.79 -22.23 -24.86
CA GLN A 439 -5.59 -23.46 -24.89
C GLN A 439 -5.71 -24.04 -26.31
N LEU A 440 -5.89 -23.18 -27.32
CA LEU A 440 -5.93 -23.60 -28.71
C LEU A 440 -4.58 -24.16 -29.20
N GLY A 441 -3.48 -23.51 -28.82
CA GLY A 441 -2.13 -23.99 -29.09
C GLY A 441 -1.85 -25.34 -28.44
N ALA A 442 -2.24 -25.52 -27.16
CA ALA A 442 -2.15 -26.78 -26.45
C ALA A 442 -2.92 -27.90 -27.17
N ALA A 443 -4.18 -27.66 -27.56
CA ALA A 443 -5.02 -28.69 -28.17
C ALA A 443 -4.54 -29.13 -29.56
N VAL A 444 -4.21 -28.16 -30.44
CA VAL A 444 -3.69 -28.45 -31.79
C VAL A 444 -2.29 -29.07 -31.71
N GLY A 445 -1.42 -28.56 -30.83
CA GLY A 445 -0.10 -29.13 -30.59
C GLY A 445 -0.17 -30.56 -30.08
N LEU A 446 -1.05 -30.84 -29.11
CA LEU A 446 -1.28 -32.19 -28.60
C LEU A 446 -1.76 -33.14 -29.71
N ALA A 447 -2.71 -32.71 -30.56
CA ALA A 447 -3.19 -33.54 -31.66
C ALA A 447 -2.07 -33.90 -32.65
N VAL A 448 -1.25 -32.92 -33.05
CA VAL A 448 -0.09 -33.14 -33.94
C VAL A 448 0.91 -34.10 -33.28
N LEU A 449 1.26 -33.89 -32.02
CA LEU A 449 2.29 -34.68 -31.34
C LEU A 449 1.82 -36.10 -31.00
N ALA A 450 0.55 -36.30 -30.65
CA ALA A 450 -0.03 -37.63 -30.47
C ALA A 450 -0.08 -38.41 -31.79
N THR A 451 -0.47 -37.75 -32.89
CA THR A 451 -0.46 -38.34 -34.25
C THR A 451 0.95 -38.72 -34.70
N VAL A 452 1.95 -37.85 -34.44
CA VAL A 452 3.36 -38.13 -34.73
C VAL A 452 3.87 -39.31 -33.89
N ALA A 453 3.55 -39.36 -32.60
CA ALA A 453 3.95 -40.46 -31.71
C ALA A 453 3.35 -41.79 -32.19
N ALA A 454 2.04 -41.85 -32.40
CA ALA A 454 1.33 -43.05 -32.86
C ALA A 454 1.86 -43.54 -34.22
N GLY A 455 1.90 -42.68 -35.24
CA GLY A 455 2.35 -43.06 -36.58
C GLY A 455 3.82 -43.51 -36.62
N SER A 456 4.67 -42.92 -35.75
CA SER A 456 6.08 -43.33 -35.63
C SER A 456 6.24 -44.65 -34.88
N THR A 457 5.39 -44.94 -33.88
CA THR A 457 5.28 -46.25 -33.22
C THR A 457 4.81 -47.32 -34.19
N GLU A 458 3.71 -47.11 -34.92
CA GLU A 458 3.19 -48.06 -35.92
C GLU A 458 4.20 -48.35 -37.04
N ALA A 459 4.89 -47.32 -37.55
CA ALA A 459 5.94 -47.49 -38.54
C ALA A 459 7.19 -48.22 -38.00
N ALA A 460 7.40 -48.28 -36.68
CA ALA A 460 8.44 -49.10 -36.05
C ALA A 460 7.95 -50.55 -35.82
N LEU A 461 6.73 -50.74 -35.34
CA LEU A 461 6.09 -52.06 -35.20
C LEU A 461 6.01 -52.80 -36.54
N GLY A 462 5.59 -52.11 -37.61
CA GLY A 462 5.57 -52.66 -38.97
C GLY A 462 6.95 -53.02 -39.55
N ARG A 463 8.04 -52.63 -38.88
CA ARG A 463 9.42 -53.04 -39.18
C ARG A 463 9.96 -54.13 -38.24
N GLY A 464 9.13 -54.67 -37.35
CA GLY A 464 9.50 -55.73 -36.41
C GLY A 464 10.30 -55.26 -35.19
N VAL A 465 10.24 -53.97 -34.84
CA VAL A 465 10.80 -53.43 -33.59
C VAL A 465 9.89 -53.83 -32.42
N SER A 466 10.46 -54.12 -31.24
CA SER A 466 9.69 -54.46 -30.04
C SER A 466 8.82 -53.29 -29.54
N ASP A 467 7.68 -53.60 -28.94
CA ASP A 467 6.66 -52.63 -28.49
C ASP A 467 7.24 -51.49 -27.65
N ASP A 468 8.02 -51.79 -26.61
CA ASP A 468 8.58 -50.77 -25.71
C ASP A 468 9.58 -49.84 -26.44
N ALA A 469 10.35 -50.38 -27.40
CA ALA A 469 11.28 -49.60 -28.22
C ALA A 469 10.55 -48.78 -29.31
N ALA A 470 9.48 -49.32 -29.89
CA ALA A 470 8.62 -48.61 -30.84
C ALA A 470 7.85 -47.45 -30.18
N LEU A 471 7.33 -47.66 -28.97
CA LEU A 471 6.71 -46.62 -28.14
C LEU A 471 7.72 -45.54 -27.76
N THR A 472 8.89 -45.93 -27.24
CA THR A 472 9.96 -44.99 -26.87
C THR A 472 10.41 -44.15 -28.07
N GLY A 473 10.60 -44.77 -29.25
CA GLY A 473 10.93 -44.06 -30.49
C GLY A 473 9.84 -43.09 -30.96
N GLY A 474 8.56 -43.47 -30.82
CA GLY A 474 7.42 -42.61 -31.12
C GLY A 474 7.36 -41.38 -30.21
N TYR A 475 7.44 -41.59 -28.89
CA TYR A 475 7.45 -40.50 -27.90
C TYR A 475 8.67 -39.59 -28.07
N GLY A 476 9.87 -40.15 -28.29
CA GLY A 476 11.09 -39.39 -28.56
C GLY A 476 10.99 -38.53 -29.82
N THR A 477 10.39 -39.07 -30.90
CA THR A 477 10.13 -38.33 -32.15
C THR A 477 9.15 -37.17 -31.92
N ALA A 478 8.09 -37.39 -31.14
CA ALA A 478 7.15 -36.33 -30.78
C ALA A 478 7.80 -35.24 -29.90
N PHE A 479 8.63 -35.60 -28.91
CA PHE A 479 9.40 -34.62 -28.14
C PHE A 479 10.40 -33.83 -28.99
N PHE A 480 11.01 -34.46 -30.01
CA PHE A 480 11.86 -33.76 -30.97
C PHE A 480 11.08 -32.73 -31.81
N VAL A 481 9.90 -33.11 -32.32
CA VAL A 481 9.01 -32.18 -33.03
C VAL A 481 8.55 -31.04 -32.12
N ALA A 482 8.23 -31.32 -30.85
CA ALA A 482 7.90 -30.30 -29.86
C ALA A 482 9.07 -29.32 -29.66
N ALA A 483 10.31 -29.81 -29.51
CA ALA A 483 11.50 -28.98 -29.40
C ALA A 483 11.70 -28.09 -30.64
N CYS A 484 11.47 -28.61 -31.84
CA CYS A 484 11.50 -27.81 -33.08
C CYS A 484 10.44 -26.70 -33.09
N LEU A 485 9.23 -26.96 -32.60
CA LEU A 485 8.16 -25.95 -32.51
C LEU A 485 8.48 -24.85 -31.48
N ILE A 486 9.08 -25.18 -30.33
CA ILE A 486 9.57 -24.16 -29.37
C ILE A 486 10.78 -23.39 -29.94
N LEU A 487 11.64 -24.03 -30.75
CA LEU A 487 12.72 -23.32 -31.45
C LEU A 487 12.16 -22.31 -32.48
N VAL A 488 11.09 -22.66 -33.20
CA VAL A 488 10.35 -21.70 -34.05
C VAL A 488 9.76 -20.56 -33.22
N ALA A 489 9.16 -20.85 -32.06
CA ALA A 489 8.67 -19.81 -31.14
C ALA A 489 9.80 -18.88 -30.67
N THR A 490 10.98 -19.43 -30.40
CA THR A 490 12.21 -18.68 -30.05
C THR A 490 12.62 -17.75 -31.19
N GLY A 491 12.59 -18.23 -32.45
CA GLY A 491 12.82 -17.42 -33.65
C GLY A 491 11.81 -16.27 -33.78
N VAL A 492 10.50 -16.56 -33.66
CA VAL A 492 9.43 -15.54 -33.68
C VAL A 492 9.65 -14.48 -32.59
N ALA A 493 9.97 -14.90 -31.36
CA ALA A 493 10.28 -13.96 -30.26
C ALA A 493 11.55 -13.14 -30.52
N THR A 494 12.57 -13.72 -31.17
CA THR A 494 13.87 -13.07 -31.46
C THR A 494 13.80 -12.08 -32.63
N PHE A 495 12.92 -12.30 -33.61
CA PHE A 495 12.85 -11.44 -34.81
C PHE A 495 11.58 -10.58 -34.93
N LEU A 496 10.46 -10.96 -34.29
CA LEU A 496 9.15 -10.34 -34.55
C LEU A 496 8.57 -9.54 -33.38
N ILE A 497 8.87 -9.94 -32.13
CA ILE A 497 8.53 -9.19 -30.90
C ILE A 497 9.55 -8.06 -30.66
N LYS A 498 9.10 -6.86 -30.26
CA LYS A 498 9.98 -5.75 -29.83
C LYS A 498 10.21 -5.74 -28.31
N PRO A 499 11.39 -5.31 -27.82
CA PRO A 499 11.66 -5.05 -26.40
C PRO A 499 10.59 -4.19 -25.74
N ALA A 500 10.24 -4.49 -24.48
CA ALA A 500 9.31 -3.71 -23.68
C ALA A 500 10.10 -3.06 -22.54
N VAL A 501 10.57 -1.82 -22.73
CA VAL A 501 11.37 -1.12 -21.72
C VAL A 501 10.49 -0.81 -20.50
N PRO A 502 10.81 -1.36 -19.32
CA PRO A 502 10.23 -0.91 -18.08
C PRO A 502 11.07 0.28 -17.61
N ARG A 503 10.60 1.51 -17.84
CA ARG A 503 10.92 2.58 -16.89
C ARG A 503 10.46 2.06 -15.51
N THR A 504 11.30 2.24 -14.50
CA THR A 504 10.96 2.04 -13.09
C THR A 504 11.43 3.28 -12.35
N ALA A 505 10.77 3.64 -11.25
CA ALA A 505 11.13 4.82 -10.47
C ALA A 505 12.64 4.81 -10.10
N PRO A 506 13.30 5.98 -10.03
CA PRO A 506 14.76 6.05 -9.82
C PRO A 506 15.22 5.25 -8.60
N THR A 507 16.25 4.42 -8.77
CA THR A 507 16.77 3.51 -7.73
C THR A 507 17.47 4.20 -6.55
N ASP A 508 17.57 5.52 -6.54
CA ASP A 508 18.36 6.30 -5.58
C ASP A 508 17.50 7.01 -4.53
N LEU A 509 16.92 6.21 -3.61
CA LEU A 509 16.38 6.70 -2.33
C LEU A 509 17.44 6.76 -1.21
N ASP A 510 18.65 6.23 -1.43
CA ASP A 510 19.77 6.37 -0.49
C ASP A 510 21.11 6.54 -1.23
N PRO A 511 21.45 7.77 -1.67
CA PRO A 511 22.76 8.07 -2.25
C PRO A 511 23.92 8.03 -1.23
N THR A 512 23.65 7.75 0.05
CA THR A 512 24.68 7.72 1.11
C THR A 512 25.22 6.31 1.40
N ARG A 513 24.51 5.25 0.93
CA ARG A 513 24.95 3.85 1.07
C ARG A 513 26.04 3.41 0.10
N ARG A 514 26.17 4.07 -1.04
CA ARG A 514 27.32 3.88 -1.94
C ARG A 514 28.39 4.89 -1.55
N SER A 515 29.67 4.48 -1.63
CA SER A 515 30.81 5.38 -1.42
C SER A 515 30.60 6.70 -2.16
N PRO A 516 30.96 7.85 -1.56
CA PRO A 516 30.65 9.16 -2.13
C PRO A 516 31.13 9.20 -3.58
N VAL A 517 30.18 9.38 -4.50
CA VAL A 517 30.51 9.52 -5.92
C VAL A 517 31.40 10.74 -6.04
N GLU A 518 32.60 10.54 -6.57
CA GLU A 518 33.69 11.52 -6.66
C GLU A 518 33.43 12.61 -7.73
N GLN A 519 32.15 12.89 -8.00
CA GLN A 519 31.71 14.04 -8.78
C GLN A 519 31.80 15.28 -7.89
N LYS A 520 32.67 16.22 -8.29
CA LYS A 520 32.58 17.60 -7.80
C LYS A 520 31.13 18.06 -8.06
N PRO A 521 30.38 18.49 -7.03
CA PRO A 521 29.01 18.96 -7.24
C PRO A 521 29.04 20.14 -8.20
N ASP A 522 28.11 20.16 -9.16
CA ASP A 522 27.92 21.35 -10.00
C ASP A 522 27.53 22.52 -9.08
N LEU A 523 28.33 23.60 -9.07
CA LEU A 523 28.11 24.78 -8.23
C LEU A 523 27.43 25.94 -8.98
N ARG A 524 26.98 25.74 -10.23
CA ARG A 524 26.25 26.77 -10.98
C ARG A 524 24.99 27.18 -10.23
N GLY A 525 24.85 28.49 -10.05
CA GLY A 525 23.73 29.10 -9.35
C GLY A 525 23.70 28.86 -7.83
N VAL A 526 24.78 28.37 -7.22
CA VAL A 526 24.81 28.10 -5.77
C VAL A 526 25.10 29.35 -4.93
N ALA A 527 26.00 30.22 -5.39
CA ALA A 527 26.34 31.46 -4.70
C ALA A 527 25.32 32.58 -4.97
N ASP A 528 25.17 33.47 -3.99
CA ASP A 528 24.45 34.76 -4.08
C ASP A 528 23.05 34.59 -4.71
N ALA A 529 22.29 33.63 -4.19
CA ALA A 529 20.90 33.42 -4.59
C ALA A 529 19.97 34.46 -3.92
N ASP A 530 18.87 34.81 -4.59
CA ASP A 530 17.87 35.71 -4.03
C ASP A 530 17.30 35.15 -2.70
N PHE A 531 16.96 33.85 -2.69
CA PHE A 531 16.38 33.18 -1.52
C PHE A 531 17.21 31.97 -1.07
N VAL A 532 17.44 31.82 0.25
CA VAL A 532 18.07 30.64 0.86
C VAL A 532 17.17 30.06 1.96
N ALA A 533 16.67 28.84 1.75
CA ALA A 533 15.87 28.08 2.71
C ALA A 533 16.76 27.14 3.53
N LEU A 534 16.86 27.38 4.84
CA LEU A 534 17.53 26.51 5.81
C LEU A 534 16.50 25.63 6.52
N GLY A 535 16.53 24.32 6.21
CA GLY A 535 15.49 23.34 6.55
C GLY A 535 14.39 23.27 5.49
N LEU A 536 14.19 22.13 4.82
CA LEU A 536 13.17 21.95 3.77
C LEU A 536 11.85 21.43 4.33
N SER A 537 11.29 22.21 5.27
CA SER A 537 9.90 22.07 5.74
C SER A 537 8.89 22.57 4.71
N GLY A 538 7.59 22.31 4.93
CA GLY A 538 6.52 22.80 4.05
C GLY A 538 6.53 24.33 3.90
N THR A 539 6.81 25.05 5.00
CA THR A 539 6.95 26.52 5.02
C THR A 539 8.00 26.98 4.02
N ASN A 540 9.21 26.43 4.16
CA ASN A 540 10.35 26.84 3.35
C ASN A 540 10.21 26.39 1.89
N MET A 541 9.69 25.18 1.62
CA MET A 541 9.43 24.74 0.24
C MET A 541 8.37 25.61 -0.45
N THR A 542 7.30 26.00 0.25
CA THR A 542 6.27 26.90 -0.31
C THR A 542 6.82 28.32 -0.51
N ALA A 543 7.67 28.82 0.40
CA ALA A 543 8.38 30.09 0.23
C ALA A 543 9.39 30.07 -0.94
N MET A 544 10.11 28.95 -1.16
CA MET A 544 10.95 28.75 -2.35
C MET A 544 10.11 28.82 -3.62
N LEU A 545 8.96 28.14 -3.66
CA LEU A 545 8.06 28.14 -4.81
C LEU A 545 7.52 29.54 -5.13
N TRP A 546 7.09 30.31 -4.13
CA TRP A 546 6.72 31.73 -4.34
C TRP A 546 7.87 32.58 -4.86
N SER A 547 9.09 32.35 -4.36
CA SER A 547 10.30 33.05 -4.83
C SER A 547 10.56 32.72 -6.31
N ILE A 548 10.53 31.44 -6.69
CA ILE A 548 10.75 31.00 -8.08
C ILE A 548 9.64 31.53 -9.00
N ALA A 549 8.37 31.46 -8.59
CA ALA A 549 7.22 31.98 -9.34
C ALA A 549 7.30 33.51 -9.58
N THR A 550 7.88 34.25 -8.64
CA THR A 550 8.14 35.70 -8.77
C THR A 550 9.44 36.03 -9.54
N GLY A 551 10.20 35.02 -9.98
CA GLY A 551 11.39 35.20 -10.83
C GLY A 551 12.74 35.09 -10.11
N ARG A 552 12.73 34.68 -8.84
CA ARG A 552 13.89 34.70 -7.94
C ARG A 552 14.54 33.31 -7.84
N ARG A 553 15.87 33.27 -7.70
CA ARG A 553 16.64 32.03 -7.52
C ARG A 553 16.59 31.56 -6.05
N ALA A 554 16.33 30.27 -5.84
CA ALA A 554 16.17 29.70 -4.51
C ALA A 554 17.13 28.54 -4.22
N VAL A 555 17.89 28.59 -3.13
CA VAL A 555 18.75 27.48 -2.66
C VAL A 555 18.15 26.87 -1.40
N GLY A 556 17.94 25.55 -1.41
CA GLY A 556 17.40 24.78 -0.28
C GLY A 556 18.46 23.91 0.38
N VAL A 557 18.53 23.93 1.71
CA VAL A 557 19.45 23.13 2.52
C VAL A 557 18.66 22.25 3.50
N GLU A 558 18.93 20.94 3.52
CA GLU A 558 18.20 19.98 4.36
C GLU A 558 19.13 19.10 5.19
N LEU A 559 18.83 19.07 6.50
CA LEU A 559 19.55 18.36 7.55
C LEU A 559 19.18 16.87 7.64
N ARG A 560 18.02 16.46 7.12
CA ARG A 560 17.38 15.17 7.46
C ARG A 560 17.32 14.12 6.35
N GLY A 561 17.74 14.42 5.13
CA GLY A 561 17.35 13.59 3.98
C GLY A 561 15.84 13.77 3.73
N ASP A 562 15.11 12.70 3.40
CA ASP A 562 13.66 12.76 3.14
C ASP A 562 12.82 13.27 4.35
N PRO A 563 11.61 13.81 4.11
CA PRO A 563 10.86 14.55 5.14
C PRO A 563 10.58 13.70 6.40
N PHE A 564 10.82 14.30 7.57
CA PHE A 564 10.71 13.58 8.85
C PHE A 564 9.25 13.40 9.30
N VAL A 565 8.93 12.18 9.74
CA VAL A 565 7.62 11.80 10.29
C VAL A 565 7.47 12.30 11.72
N ALA A 566 6.55 13.24 11.95
CA ALA A 566 6.11 13.64 13.29
C ALA A 566 4.59 13.54 13.49
N VAL A 567 3.81 13.75 12.44
CA VAL A 567 2.34 13.59 12.37
C VAL A 567 2.04 13.15 10.95
N MET A 568 1.32 12.05 10.70
CA MET A 568 1.13 11.60 9.31
C MET A 568 -0.03 12.22 8.57
N HIS A 569 -1.01 12.85 9.24
CA HIS A 569 -2.11 13.55 8.57
C HIS A 569 -2.30 14.97 9.08
N TRP A 570 -2.58 15.89 8.15
CA TRP A 570 -2.86 17.30 8.45
C TRP A 570 -4.26 17.71 7.98
N ASN A 571 -4.91 18.51 8.82
CA ASN A 571 -6.14 19.22 8.51
C ASN A 571 -5.78 20.54 7.81
N ILE A 572 -6.10 20.68 6.53
CA ILE A 572 -5.64 21.78 5.68
C ILE A 572 -6.80 22.73 5.32
N ARG A 573 -6.50 24.03 5.35
CA ARG A 573 -7.41 25.10 4.92
C ARG A 573 -7.43 25.25 3.39
N GLU A 574 -8.54 25.75 2.87
CA GLU A 574 -8.75 26.00 1.43
C GLU A 574 -7.61 26.83 0.81
N ASP A 575 -7.09 27.81 1.56
CA ASP A 575 -6.09 28.78 1.10
C ASP A 575 -4.79 28.11 0.60
N LEU A 576 -4.42 26.90 1.09
CA LEU A 576 -3.27 26.18 0.52
C LEU A 576 -3.50 25.79 -0.95
N TYR A 577 -4.70 25.30 -1.29
CA TYR A 577 -5.01 24.95 -2.68
C TYR A 577 -4.88 26.18 -3.59
N HIS A 578 -5.42 27.33 -3.16
CA HIS A 578 -5.26 28.60 -3.88
C HIS A 578 -3.79 29.03 -4.01
N HIS A 579 -2.97 28.83 -2.99
CA HIS A 579 -1.52 29.10 -3.05
C HIS A 579 -0.84 28.25 -4.13
N LEU A 580 -1.12 26.94 -4.17
CA LEU A 580 -0.50 26.04 -5.14
C LEU A 580 -0.96 26.33 -6.58
N VAL A 581 -2.27 26.57 -6.79
CA VAL A 581 -2.83 26.95 -8.10
C VAL A 581 -2.28 28.28 -8.61
N GLU A 582 -2.12 29.30 -7.75
CA GLU A 582 -1.53 30.58 -8.15
C GLU A 582 -0.02 30.46 -8.42
N ILE A 583 0.71 29.63 -7.65
CA ILE A 583 2.11 29.30 -7.94
C ILE A 583 2.22 28.67 -9.34
N ASP A 584 1.41 27.66 -9.65
CA ASP A 584 1.37 27.01 -10.97
C ASP A 584 1.08 28.04 -12.09
N ARG A 585 0.08 28.90 -11.88
CA ARG A 585 -0.28 29.97 -12.82
C ARG A 585 0.87 30.95 -13.08
N LEU A 586 1.54 31.43 -12.02
CA LEU A 586 2.65 32.38 -12.15
C LEU A 586 3.88 31.74 -12.78
N MET A 587 4.17 30.48 -12.42
CA MET A 587 5.23 29.68 -13.05
C MET A 587 4.98 29.55 -14.55
N MET A 588 3.75 29.19 -14.95
CA MET A 588 3.32 29.12 -16.35
C MET A 588 3.47 30.46 -17.09
N LEU A 589 2.94 31.54 -16.51
CA LEU A 589 2.96 32.87 -17.11
C LEU A 589 4.40 33.38 -17.32
N ARG A 590 5.31 33.10 -16.38
CA ARG A 590 6.68 33.61 -16.38
C ARG A 590 7.65 32.80 -17.21
N TYR A 591 7.56 31.47 -17.15
CA TYR A 591 8.54 30.57 -17.74
C TYR A 591 8.05 29.83 -18.99
N GLY A 592 6.73 29.78 -19.21
CA GLY A 592 6.12 28.98 -20.26
C GLY A 592 6.09 27.47 -19.94
N GLU A 593 5.20 26.74 -20.60
CA GLU A 593 4.96 25.31 -20.38
C GLU A 593 6.26 24.48 -20.49
N ASP A 594 7.11 24.79 -21.48
CA ASP A 594 8.38 24.09 -21.75
C ASP A 594 9.44 24.21 -20.62
N ARG A 595 9.16 25.03 -19.60
CA ARG A 595 10.03 25.23 -18.43
C ARG A 595 9.35 24.83 -17.12
N ILE A 596 8.21 24.15 -17.17
CA ILE A 596 7.54 23.51 -16.03
C ILE A 596 7.95 22.03 -15.97
N PRO A 597 8.20 21.46 -14.78
CA PRO A 597 8.43 20.03 -14.64
C PRO A 597 7.25 19.20 -15.15
N ARG A 598 7.55 17.99 -15.62
CA ARG A 598 6.54 17.02 -16.06
C ARG A 598 6.58 15.78 -15.16
N ARG A 599 5.41 15.16 -14.95
CA ARG A 599 5.28 13.88 -14.22
C ARG A 599 5.83 12.74 -15.09
N GLY A 600 5.93 11.53 -14.55
CA GLY A 600 6.51 10.37 -15.26
C GLY A 600 5.77 9.95 -16.54
N ASP A 601 4.51 10.35 -16.70
CA ASP A 601 3.68 10.16 -17.91
C ASP A 601 3.85 11.27 -18.97
N GLY A 602 4.52 12.38 -18.66
CA GLY A 602 4.69 13.55 -19.52
C GLY A 602 3.63 14.65 -19.34
N SER A 603 2.62 14.45 -18.49
CA SER A 603 1.72 15.51 -18.04
C SER A 603 2.48 16.57 -17.24
N LEU A 604 1.90 17.76 -17.10
CA LEU A 604 2.49 18.83 -16.31
C LEU A 604 2.42 18.48 -14.82
N PHE A 605 3.51 18.71 -14.10
CA PHE A 605 3.56 18.47 -12.66
C PHE A 605 2.96 19.67 -11.91
N LEU A 606 1.69 19.99 -12.16
CA LEU A 606 1.00 21.10 -11.50
C LEU A 606 0.69 20.75 -10.04
N LEU A 607 1.18 21.58 -9.12
CA LEU A 607 1.06 21.35 -7.68
C LEU A 607 -0.38 21.38 -7.18
N GLY A 608 -1.23 22.23 -7.75
CA GLY A 608 -2.65 22.33 -7.40
C GLY A 608 -3.41 21.04 -7.72
N GLU A 609 -3.19 20.47 -8.91
CA GLU A 609 -3.78 19.20 -9.34
C GLU A 609 -3.23 18.02 -8.53
N CYS A 610 -1.92 17.99 -8.31
CA CYS A 610 -1.28 16.96 -7.47
C CYS A 610 -1.78 17.01 -6.02
N PHE A 611 -2.14 18.18 -5.51
CA PHE A 611 -2.72 18.34 -4.18
C PHE A 611 -4.17 17.86 -4.14
N TYR A 612 -5.04 18.42 -4.99
CA TYR A 612 -6.46 18.09 -5.05
C TYR A 612 -7.02 18.17 -6.47
N ASN A 613 -7.71 17.11 -6.90
CA ASN A 613 -8.45 17.07 -8.15
C ASN A 613 -9.96 17.23 -7.87
N ARG A 614 -10.63 18.12 -8.62
CA ARG A 614 -12.08 18.39 -8.48
C ARG A 614 -12.97 17.28 -9.05
N ASP A 615 -12.45 16.52 -10.01
CA ASP A 615 -12.60 15.08 -10.18
C ASP A 615 -13.41 14.22 -9.17
N PRO A 616 -14.76 14.15 -9.02
CA PRO A 616 -15.37 13.07 -8.21
C PRO A 616 -15.05 11.66 -8.76
N GLU A 617 -14.49 11.57 -9.96
CA GLU A 617 -14.03 10.37 -10.64
C GLU A 617 -12.54 10.04 -10.33
N SER A 618 -11.81 10.98 -9.74
CA SER A 618 -10.38 10.88 -9.39
C SER A 618 -10.13 9.98 -8.19
N ALA A 619 -9.03 9.22 -8.22
CA ALA A 619 -8.50 8.56 -7.04
C ALA A 619 -7.87 9.58 -6.06
N GLY A 620 -8.47 9.74 -4.89
CA GLY A 620 -7.83 10.39 -3.75
C GLY A 620 -6.81 9.46 -3.07
N ASP A 621 -5.95 10.01 -2.22
CA ASP A 621 -4.95 9.25 -1.44
C ASP A 621 -3.96 8.42 -2.27
N ALA A 622 -3.49 8.98 -3.38
CA ALA A 622 -2.26 8.49 -3.98
C ALA A 622 -1.06 8.89 -3.12
N ARG A 623 -0.05 8.01 -3.00
CA ARG A 623 1.25 8.45 -2.45
C ARG A 623 1.89 9.48 -3.36
N ALA A 624 2.76 10.32 -2.84
CA ALA A 624 3.47 11.32 -3.62
C ALA A 624 4.34 10.72 -4.72
N ASP A 625 5.08 9.63 -4.45
CA ASP A 625 5.79 8.89 -5.50
C ASP A 625 4.83 8.26 -6.52
N GLU A 626 3.56 8.05 -6.12
CA GLU A 626 2.51 7.67 -7.05
C GLU A 626 2.10 8.88 -7.91
N VAL A 627 1.65 10.01 -7.35
CA VAL A 627 1.28 11.22 -8.13
C VAL A 627 2.40 11.69 -9.08
N VAL A 628 3.66 11.71 -8.63
CA VAL A 628 4.84 12.02 -9.45
C VAL A 628 5.08 10.97 -10.55
N SER A 629 4.63 9.74 -10.30
CA SER A 629 4.60 8.56 -11.17
C SER A 629 3.92 8.75 -12.54
N GLY A 630 2.65 9.18 -12.53
CA GLY A 630 1.80 9.24 -13.74
C GLY A 630 1.21 7.90 -14.25
N TYR A 631 1.23 6.82 -13.48
CA TYR A 631 0.41 5.59 -13.78
C TYR A 631 -1.07 5.85 -13.43
N THR A 632 -1.34 6.93 -12.68
CA THR A 632 -2.65 7.41 -12.24
C THR A 632 -2.76 8.87 -12.67
N PRO A 633 -3.12 9.19 -13.93
CA PRO A 633 -3.11 10.56 -14.42
C PRO A 633 -3.89 11.54 -13.53
N ASP A 634 -5.01 11.07 -12.97
CA ASP A 634 -5.92 11.89 -12.18
C ASP A 634 -5.58 11.95 -10.68
N SER A 635 -4.55 11.23 -10.22
CA SER A 635 -4.25 11.09 -8.77
C SER A 635 -3.92 12.40 -8.06
N HIS A 636 -4.34 12.48 -6.79
CA HIS A 636 -4.00 13.56 -5.89
C HIS A 636 -3.83 13.09 -4.42
N ILE A 637 -3.20 13.93 -3.59
CA ILE A 637 -2.77 13.56 -2.22
C ILE A 637 -3.69 14.04 -1.08
N ALA A 638 -4.75 14.79 -1.36
CA ALA A 638 -5.63 15.39 -0.34
C ALA A 638 -7.12 15.11 -0.59
N GLY A 639 -7.77 14.39 0.33
CA GLY A 639 -9.23 14.17 0.30
C GLY A 639 -10.02 15.33 0.91
N LEU A 640 -11.35 15.32 0.74
CA LEU A 640 -12.26 16.29 1.37
C LEU A 640 -12.71 15.82 2.74
N VAL A 641 -12.88 16.76 3.67
CA VAL A 641 -13.52 16.49 4.97
C VAL A 641 -15.04 16.52 4.81
N GLN A 642 -15.67 15.35 4.79
CA GLN A 642 -17.11 15.22 4.55
C GLN A 642 -17.99 15.50 5.78
N SER A 643 -17.51 15.19 6.99
CA SER A 643 -18.21 15.58 8.23
C SER A 643 -17.25 15.82 9.38
N VAL A 644 -17.51 16.84 10.19
CA VAL A 644 -16.82 17.07 11.46
C VAL A 644 -17.82 16.96 12.60
N GLU A 645 -17.63 15.94 13.42
CA GLU A 645 -18.48 15.61 14.56
C GLU A 645 -17.82 16.18 15.84
N PHE A 646 -18.39 17.24 16.41
CA PHE A 646 -17.97 17.82 17.69
C PHE A 646 -18.80 17.25 18.85
N ILE A 647 -18.11 16.76 19.88
CA ILE A 647 -18.69 16.13 21.06
C ILE A 647 -18.27 16.93 22.29
N ASP A 648 -19.23 17.55 22.97
CA ASP A 648 -19.03 18.21 24.25
C ASP A 648 -19.64 17.34 25.36
N ASP A 649 -18.77 16.59 26.04
CA ASP A 649 -19.10 15.70 27.16
C ASP A 649 -18.70 16.34 28.51
N ARG A 650 -18.61 17.67 28.59
CA ARG A 650 -18.29 18.41 29.82
C ARG A 650 -19.46 18.42 30.81
N TRP A 651 -19.13 18.55 32.09
CA TRP A 651 -20.11 18.74 33.15
C TRP A 651 -20.69 20.15 33.11
N VAL A 652 -21.99 20.24 33.38
CA VAL A 652 -22.73 21.51 33.47
C VAL A 652 -23.63 21.42 34.70
N ASP A 653 -23.60 22.46 35.55
CA ASP A 653 -24.38 22.55 36.79
C ASP A 653 -24.26 21.33 37.72
N GLY A 654 -23.09 20.68 37.74
CA GLY A 654 -22.80 19.54 38.61
C GLY A 654 -23.30 18.19 38.10
N ALA A 655 -23.73 18.10 36.83
CA ALA A 655 -24.14 16.85 36.17
C ALA A 655 -23.38 16.63 34.86
N PRO A 656 -23.16 15.37 34.43
CA PRO A 656 -22.66 15.07 33.09
C PRO A 656 -23.65 15.55 32.03
N ARG A 657 -23.14 16.17 30.96
CA ARG A 657 -23.96 16.59 29.82
C ARG A 657 -23.25 16.22 28.54
N ARG A 658 -24.00 15.70 27.56
CA ARG A 658 -23.53 15.48 26.19
C ARG A 658 -24.23 16.43 25.23
N THR A 659 -23.45 17.12 24.41
CA THR A 659 -23.93 17.88 23.25
C THR A 659 -23.15 17.42 22.02
N ILE A 660 -23.85 17.06 20.94
CA ILE A 660 -23.24 16.65 19.67
C ILE A 660 -23.58 17.70 18.62
N THR A 661 -22.57 18.23 17.94
CA THR A 661 -22.72 19.15 16.80
C THR A 661 -22.05 18.52 15.59
N GLU A 662 -22.85 18.07 14.63
CA GLU A 662 -22.36 17.56 13.35
C GLU A 662 -22.31 18.67 12.31
N LEU A 663 -21.17 18.83 11.67
CA LEU A 663 -20.93 19.80 10.60
C LEU A 663 -20.77 19.04 9.28
N GLY A 664 -21.82 19.06 8.46
CA GLY A 664 -21.84 18.41 7.14
C GLY A 664 -20.85 18.99 6.12
N PRO A 665 -20.81 18.40 4.91
CA PRO A 665 -19.70 18.54 3.97
C PRO A 665 -19.49 19.96 3.49
N VAL A 666 -18.22 20.34 3.33
CA VAL A 666 -17.82 21.60 2.70
C VAL A 666 -17.85 21.40 1.18
N ALA A 667 -18.47 22.34 0.44
CA ALA A 667 -18.44 22.31 -1.02
C ALA A 667 -17.02 22.60 -1.54
N ALA A 668 -16.58 21.86 -2.55
CA ALA A 668 -15.28 22.07 -3.18
C ALA A 668 -15.17 23.49 -3.80
N PRO A 669 -13.97 24.11 -3.85
CA PRO A 669 -13.81 25.47 -4.34
C PRO A 669 -14.22 25.58 -5.82
N PRO A 670 -15.10 26.52 -6.22
CA PRO A 670 -15.52 26.66 -7.61
C PRO A 670 -14.34 27.06 -8.51
N GLU A 671 -14.43 26.70 -9.79
CA GLU A 671 -13.33 26.85 -10.75
C GLU A 671 -12.81 28.28 -10.88
N ASN A 672 -13.72 29.25 -10.81
CA ASN A 672 -13.46 30.70 -10.90
C ASN A 672 -13.56 31.40 -9.53
N ALA A 673 -13.25 30.72 -8.42
CA ALA A 673 -13.17 31.35 -7.11
C ALA A 673 -12.11 32.48 -7.08
N GLU A 674 -12.36 33.56 -6.34
CA GLU A 674 -11.32 34.57 -6.10
C GLU A 674 -10.17 33.94 -5.30
N PRO A 675 -8.90 34.10 -5.72
CA PRO A 675 -7.75 33.48 -5.05
C PRO A 675 -7.60 33.97 -3.60
N ARG A 676 -7.77 33.06 -2.65
CA ARG A 676 -7.60 33.34 -1.22
C ARG A 676 -6.11 33.32 -0.84
N LEU A 677 -5.44 34.46 -1.02
CA LEU A 677 -3.97 34.56 -0.86
C LEU A 677 -3.58 35.52 0.27
N GLY A 678 -2.80 35.04 1.24
CA GLY A 678 -2.13 35.92 2.22
C GLY A 678 -3.05 36.67 3.19
N ARG A 679 -4.23 36.13 3.49
CA ARG A 679 -5.18 36.62 4.51
C ARG A 679 -4.58 36.68 5.92
N ASP A 680 -5.33 37.25 6.88
CA ASP A 680 -4.98 37.15 8.30
C ASP A 680 -5.10 35.69 8.78
N MET A 681 -4.10 35.20 9.50
CA MET A 681 -4.08 33.80 9.96
C MET A 681 -5.12 33.50 11.04
N GLY A 682 -5.57 34.49 11.81
CA GLY A 682 -6.69 34.31 12.74
C GLY A 682 -7.99 33.97 12.01
N GLU A 683 -8.29 34.67 10.92
CA GLU A 683 -9.44 34.33 10.06
C GLU A 683 -9.30 32.95 9.41
N VAL A 684 -8.15 32.68 8.78
CA VAL A 684 -7.87 31.40 8.10
C VAL A 684 -8.01 30.23 9.08
N LEU A 685 -7.55 30.37 10.33
CA LEU A 685 -7.65 29.33 11.35
C LEU A 685 -9.03 29.24 12.01
N ALA A 686 -9.83 30.31 12.01
CA ALA A 686 -11.22 30.29 12.46
C ALA A 686 -12.16 29.53 11.51
N GLU A 687 -11.82 29.47 10.22
CA GLU A 687 -12.57 28.69 9.23
C GLU A 687 -12.36 27.16 9.38
N ARG A 688 -13.23 26.38 8.73
CA ARG A 688 -13.19 24.92 8.79
C ARG A 688 -12.03 24.36 7.96
N SER A 689 -11.49 23.22 8.39
CA SER A 689 -10.66 22.37 7.54
C SER A 689 -11.49 21.90 6.34
N MET A 690 -10.98 22.08 5.13
CA MET A 690 -11.64 21.60 3.90
C MET A 690 -10.99 20.30 3.43
N PHE A 691 -9.67 20.23 3.51
CA PHE A 691 -8.88 19.12 3.00
C PHE A 691 -8.21 18.34 4.13
N GLN A 692 -7.96 17.06 3.88
CA GLN A 692 -7.10 16.23 4.70
C GLN A 692 -6.07 15.53 3.82
N THR A 693 -4.79 15.62 4.20
CA THR A 693 -3.69 15.06 3.41
C THR A 693 -2.66 14.35 4.27
N GLY A 694 -1.99 13.35 3.69
CA GLY A 694 -0.79 12.78 4.26
C GLY A 694 0.31 13.84 4.35
N ALA A 695 0.73 14.20 5.57
CA ALA A 695 1.77 15.21 5.80
C ALA A 695 3.08 14.88 5.08
N GLN A 696 3.47 13.60 5.10
CA GLN A 696 4.61 13.09 4.36
C GLN A 696 4.42 13.25 2.85
N GLU A 697 3.22 12.95 2.33
CA GLU A 697 2.94 12.98 0.90
C GLU A 697 2.99 14.41 0.36
N LEU A 698 2.40 15.39 1.07
CA LEU A 698 2.53 16.81 0.73
C LEU A 698 3.99 17.29 0.70
N LEU A 699 4.77 16.92 1.71
CA LEU A 699 6.19 17.30 1.75
C LEU A 699 7.01 16.63 0.64
N ILE A 700 6.68 15.40 0.23
CA ILE A 700 7.34 14.74 -0.90
C ILE A 700 6.92 15.38 -2.23
N VAL A 701 5.64 15.70 -2.47
CA VAL A 701 5.18 16.37 -3.70
C VAL A 701 5.91 17.70 -3.92
N LEU A 702 5.90 18.59 -2.92
CA LEU A 702 6.59 19.89 -2.99
C LEU A 702 8.10 19.72 -3.27
N ARG A 703 8.72 18.74 -2.60
CA ARG A 703 10.14 18.45 -2.74
C ARG A 703 10.50 17.85 -4.10
N ARG A 704 9.68 16.96 -4.64
CA ARG A 704 9.88 16.33 -5.95
C ARG A 704 9.76 17.38 -7.06
N TYR A 705 8.79 18.29 -6.97
CA TYR A 705 8.67 19.39 -7.93
C TYR A 705 9.94 20.27 -7.97
N LEU A 706 10.46 20.68 -6.80
CA LEU A 706 11.72 21.42 -6.71
C LEU A 706 12.94 20.61 -7.23
N GLN A 707 12.96 19.28 -7.03
CA GLN A 707 14.01 18.40 -7.58
C GLN A 707 13.96 18.32 -9.11
N GLU A 708 12.77 18.21 -9.70
CA GLU A 708 12.62 18.18 -11.16
C GLU A 708 12.89 19.56 -11.79
N LEU A 709 12.58 20.68 -11.11
CA LEU A 709 13.04 22.02 -11.52
C LEU A 709 14.57 22.13 -11.60
N GLU A 710 15.28 21.71 -10.53
CA GLU A 710 16.75 21.71 -10.50
C GLU A 710 17.34 20.85 -11.62
N LYS A 711 16.83 19.63 -11.81
CA LYS A 711 17.24 18.72 -12.89
C LYS A 711 16.98 19.30 -14.28
N MET A 712 15.81 19.89 -14.50
CA MET A 712 15.39 20.46 -15.78
C MET A 712 16.33 21.60 -16.19
N ASP A 713 16.63 22.52 -15.26
CA ASP A 713 17.49 23.65 -15.56
C ASP A 713 18.96 23.24 -15.77
N LEU A 714 19.46 22.28 -14.98
CA LEU A 714 20.81 21.72 -15.16
C LEU A 714 20.95 20.96 -16.49
N ALA A 715 19.92 20.22 -16.90
CA ALA A 715 19.89 19.51 -18.18
C ALA A 715 19.79 20.46 -19.39
N ALA A 716 19.17 21.63 -19.21
CA ALA A 716 19.12 22.71 -20.21
C ALA A 716 20.40 23.59 -20.24
N ASP A 717 21.43 23.23 -19.47
CA ASP A 717 22.72 23.93 -19.35
C ASP A 717 22.65 25.41 -18.89
N VAL A 718 21.53 25.82 -18.29
CA VAL A 718 21.32 27.20 -17.79
C VAL A 718 21.61 27.31 -16.30
N THR A 719 21.70 28.55 -15.79
CA THR A 719 21.73 28.79 -14.34
C THR A 719 20.43 28.28 -13.70
N PRO A 720 20.49 27.36 -12.73
CA PRO A 720 19.27 26.82 -12.13
C PRO A 720 18.48 27.86 -11.34
N ARG A 721 17.15 27.84 -11.52
CA ARG A 721 16.18 28.59 -10.72
C ARG A 721 16.19 28.11 -9.27
N CYS A 722 16.43 26.82 -9.03
CA CYS A 722 16.67 26.32 -7.68
C CYS A 722 17.79 25.28 -7.59
N ARG A 723 18.40 25.17 -6.41
CA ARG A 723 19.41 24.15 -6.05
C ARG A 723 19.05 23.49 -4.71
N LEU A 724 19.23 22.17 -4.57
CA LEU A 724 18.83 21.43 -3.36
C LEU A 724 19.97 20.60 -2.73
N PHE A 725 20.40 21.02 -1.55
CA PHE A 725 21.41 20.36 -0.74
C PHE A 725 20.78 19.42 0.30
N ARG A 726 20.37 18.23 -0.15
CA ARG A 726 19.53 17.26 0.60
C ARG A 726 20.16 16.58 1.84
N PHE A 727 21.49 16.63 1.94
CA PHE A 727 22.29 16.00 3.01
C PHE A 727 23.39 16.95 3.50
N HIS A 728 23.01 18.21 3.78
CA HIS A 728 23.94 19.26 4.18
C HIS A 728 23.39 20.06 5.36
N ARG A 729 24.27 20.73 6.08
CA ARG A 729 23.93 21.68 7.15
C ARG A 729 24.79 22.93 7.06
N VAL A 730 24.35 24.03 7.66
CA VAL A 730 25.26 25.16 7.91
C VAL A 730 26.41 24.66 8.78
N VAL A 731 27.65 25.04 8.44
CA VAL A 731 28.85 24.53 9.13
C VAL A 731 28.77 24.80 10.64
N GLU A 732 28.87 23.73 11.44
CA GLU A 732 28.94 23.85 12.90
C GLU A 732 30.37 24.21 13.33
N PRO A 733 30.56 25.25 14.16
CA PRO A 733 31.87 25.58 14.69
C PRO A 733 32.36 24.46 15.63
N THR A 734 33.57 23.96 15.40
CA THR A 734 34.18 22.94 16.27
C THR A 734 35.47 23.44 16.89
N PRO A 735 35.66 23.34 18.22
CA PRO A 735 36.89 23.76 18.87
C PRO A 735 38.07 22.87 18.45
N SER A 736 39.27 23.46 18.43
CA SER A 736 40.51 22.73 18.17
C SER A 736 40.69 21.58 19.18
N ARG A 737 40.91 20.36 18.68
CA ARG A 737 41.22 19.17 19.50
C ARG A 737 42.40 18.42 18.90
N GLY A 738 43.56 18.55 19.55
CA GLY A 738 44.79 17.89 19.12
C GLY A 738 45.26 18.38 17.75
N ARG A 739 45.49 17.45 16.81
CA ARG A 739 45.91 17.75 15.43
C ARG A 739 44.78 18.21 14.49
N ARG A 740 43.52 18.26 14.93
CA ARG A 740 42.40 18.76 14.10
C ARG A 740 42.25 20.28 14.26
N PRO A 741 42.39 21.07 13.18
CA PRO A 741 42.14 22.51 13.25
C PRO A 741 40.69 22.80 13.62
N ALA A 742 40.45 23.97 14.21
CA ALA A 742 39.09 24.44 14.46
C ALA A 742 38.35 24.67 13.14
N THR A 743 37.06 24.37 13.10
CA THR A 743 36.19 24.71 11.96
C THR A 743 35.47 26.02 12.31
N PRO A 744 35.52 27.06 11.45
CA PRO A 744 34.79 28.30 11.69
C PRO A 744 33.29 28.09 11.56
N ASP A 745 32.49 29.00 12.14
CA ASP A 745 31.03 28.98 11.98
C ASP A 745 30.63 29.20 10.51
N GLY A 746 29.56 28.53 10.07
CA GLY A 746 29.00 28.68 8.74
C GLY A 746 28.19 29.96 8.50
N PHE A 747 27.77 30.67 9.56
CA PHE A 747 27.27 32.04 9.46
C PHE A 747 28.44 33.01 9.63
N VAL A 748 28.75 33.76 8.58
CA VAL A 748 29.85 34.73 8.55
C VAL A 748 29.27 36.13 8.41
N ASP A 749 29.66 37.04 9.31
CA ASP A 749 29.28 38.45 9.30
C ASP A 749 29.99 39.21 8.16
N GLU A 750 29.21 39.93 7.36
CA GLU A 750 29.69 40.92 6.40
C GLU A 750 29.71 42.33 7.04
N PRO A 751 30.46 43.31 6.48
CA PRO A 751 30.55 44.66 7.04
C PRO A 751 29.23 45.45 7.12
N ASP A 752 28.22 45.06 6.33
CA ASP A 752 26.87 45.62 6.33
C ASP A 752 25.89 44.88 7.29
N GLY A 753 26.40 43.90 8.05
CA GLY A 753 25.65 43.08 8.99
C GLY A 753 24.89 41.92 8.36
N ARG A 754 24.86 41.78 7.02
CA ARG A 754 24.28 40.60 6.37
C ARG A 754 25.11 39.35 6.69
N LYS A 755 24.47 38.18 6.63
CA LYS A 755 25.15 36.89 6.78
C LYS A 755 25.50 36.31 5.42
N ARG A 756 26.77 35.93 5.27
CA ARG A 756 27.22 34.93 4.31
C ARG A 756 27.00 33.54 4.90
N ILE A 757 26.58 32.57 4.09
CA ILE A 757 26.24 31.22 4.55
C ILE A 757 27.19 30.19 3.92
N ARG A 758 27.74 29.28 4.75
CA ARG A 758 28.54 28.13 4.34
C ARG A 758 27.95 26.84 4.84
N ILE A 759 27.94 25.82 3.99
CA ILE A 759 27.38 24.50 4.30
C ILE A 759 28.41 23.38 4.16
N GLU A 760 28.24 22.32 4.95
CA GLU A 760 29.00 21.07 4.86
C GLU A 760 28.07 19.86 4.64
N ALA A 761 28.58 18.86 3.92
CA ALA A 761 27.89 17.59 3.75
C ALA A 761 27.95 16.76 5.05
N ILE A 762 26.84 16.10 5.38
CA ILE A 762 26.69 15.29 6.58
C ILE A 762 26.47 13.81 6.27
N ARG A 763 26.85 12.96 7.23
CA ARG A 763 26.53 11.54 7.25
C ARG A 763 25.90 11.17 8.60
N GLU A 764 24.88 10.33 8.56
CA GLU A 764 24.36 9.67 9.76
C GLU A 764 25.21 8.45 10.12
N MET A 765 25.61 8.36 11.39
CA MET A 765 26.27 7.21 11.98
C MET A 765 25.42 6.70 13.15
N ASP A 766 24.97 5.45 13.08
CA ASP A 766 24.45 4.75 14.26
C ASP A 766 25.61 4.37 15.19
N GLY A 767 25.45 4.65 16.48
CA GLY A 767 26.34 4.18 17.54
C GLY A 767 25.56 4.01 18.84
N LYS A 768 25.50 2.77 19.35
CA LYS A 768 24.76 2.41 20.58
C LYS A 768 23.35 3.01 20.60
N HIS A 769 22.57 2.73 19.55
CA HIS A 769 21.16 3.15 19.39
C HIS A 769 20.91 4.65 19.21
N THR A 770 21.95 5.49 19.12
CA THR A 770 21.80 6.92 18.79
C THR A 770 22.41 7.26 17.43
N TYR A 771 21.57 7.79 16.53
CA TYR A 771 22.02 8.38 15.26
C TYR A 771 22.73 9.69 15.54
N ARG A 772 24.03 9.75 15.22
CA ARG A 772 24.84 10.96 15.23
C ARG A 772 25.10 11.43 13.82
N ARG A 773 24.61 12.64 13.50
CA ARG A 773 25.03 13.37 12.31
C ARG A 773 26.43 13.92 12.55
N VAL A 774 27.34 13.60 11.65
CA VAL A 774 28.72 14.10 11.67
C VAL A 774 29.08 14.59 10.26
N ARG A 775 29.98 15.56 10.17
CA ARG A 775 30.57 15.97 8.89
C ARG A 775 31.08 14.76 8.13
N ALA A 776 30.67 14.62 6.88
CA ALA A 776 31.18 13.57 6.00
C ALA A 776 32.69 13.77 5.74
N PRO A 777 33.57 12.81 6.07
CA PRO A 777 35.02 12.98 5.90
C PRO A 777 35.42 13.28 4.46
N GLY A 778 36.39 14.18 4.27
CA GLY A 778 36.92 14.55 2.95
C GLY A 778 36.05 15.51 2.13
N THR A 779 34.89 15.95 2.63
CA THR A 779 33.97 16.81 1.88
C THR A 779 34.38 18.28 1.86
N MET A 780 34.12 18.94 0.73
CA MET A 780 34.30 20.37 0.51
C MET A 780 33.24 21.18 1.26
N ILE A 781 33.63 22.32 1.83
CA ILE A 781 32.67 23.32 2.33
C ILE A 781 32.18 24.13 1.12
N VAL A 782 30.86 24.25 0.97
CA VAL A 782 30.24 25.03 -0.10
C VAL A 782 29.87 26.40 0.46
N ASP A 783 30.37 27.47 -0.18
CA ASP A 783 30.01 28.85 0.14
C ASP A 783 28.80 29.25 -0.70
N LEU A 784 27.69 29.61 -0.04
CA LEU A 784 26.45 30.06 -0.68
C LEU A 784 26.45 31.57 -0.96
N GLY A 785 27.53 32.28 -0.62
CA GLY A 785 27.58 33.73 -0.74
C GLY A 785 26.68 34.45 0.25
N VAL A 786 26.29 35.69 -0.10
CA VAL A 786 25.45 36.58 0.70
C VAL A 786 24.08 36.70 0.01
N PRO A 787 23.08 35.90 0.39
CA PRO A 787 21.77 35.96 -0.25
C PRO A 787 21.03 37.27 0.03
N GLU A 788 20.07 37.62 -0.83
CA GLU A 788 19.17 38.77 -0.58
C GLU A 788 18.27 38.49 0.63
N LEU A 789 17.75 37.26 0.74
CA LEU A 789 16.97 36.78 1.88
C LEU A 789 17.30 35.32 2.21
N PHE A 790 17.47 34.99 3.49
CA PHE A 790 17.47 33.62 4.00
C PHE A 790 16.39 33.40 5.07
N MET A 791 15.86 32.18 5.14
CA MET A 791 14.78 31.79 6.05
C MET A 791 15.10 30.47 6.75
N VAL A 792 15.09 30.48 8.09
CA VAL A 792 15.30 29.29 8.94
C VAL A 792 13.96 28.69 9.36
N ALA A 793 13.75 27.40 9.06
CA ALA A 793 12.49 26.69 9.31
C ALA A 793 12.69 25.25 9.81
N GLU A 794 13.43 25.08 10.91
CA GLU A 794 14.00 23.79 11.36
C GLU A 794 13.37 23.21 12.64
N GLY A 795 12.05 23.21 12.75
CA GLY A 795 11.36 22.53 13.86
C GLY A 795 11.52 23.20 15.23
N LEU A 796 11.04 22.52 16.28
CA LEU A 796 10.91 23.02 17.64
C LEU A 796 12.22 23.51 18.29
N ASN A 797 13.36 22.92 17.92
CA ASN A 797 14.67 23.12 18.56
C ASN A 797 15.77 23.31 17.49
N SER A 798 15.64 24.32 16.63
CA SER A 798 16.67 24.67 15.64
C SER A 798 17.97 25.10 16.31
N SER A 799 19.08 24.44 15.96
CA SER A 799 20.43 24.87 16.35
C SER A 799 20.82 26.19 15.68
N ASP A 800 20.31 26.43 14.48
CA ASP A 800 20.78 27.50 13.61
C ASP A 800 20.07 28.82 13.96
N ALA A 801 18.78 28.77 14.29
CA ALA A 801 18.08 29.91 14.88
C ALA A 801 18.70 30.31 16.24
N ALA A 802 19.08 29.33 17.08
CA ALA A 802 19.73 29.60 18.37
C ALA A 802 21.15 30.20 18.21
N ARG A 803 21.93 29.74 17.23
CA ARG A 803 23.25 30.32 16.86
C ARG A 803 23.13 31.78 16.41
N LEU A 804 22.05 32.11 15.71
CA LEU A 804 21.73 33.48 15.30
C LEU A 804 21.13 34.34 16.43
N GLY A 805 21.05 33.81 17.66
CA GLY A 805 20.64 34.57 18.85
C GLY A 805 19.13 34.61 19.12
N LEU A 806 18.31 33.86 18.37
CA LEU A 806 16.87 33.83 18.60
C LEU A 806 16.55 33.31 20.01
N ARG A 807 15.65 34.01 20.72
CA ARG A 807 15.07 33.57 21.98
C ARG A 807 13.57 33.42 21.83
N GLN A 808 13.05 32.29 22.33
CA GLN A 808 11.62 32.02 22.44
C GLN A 808 11.16 32.23 23.88
N GLU A 809 10.03 32.90 24.05
CA GLU A 809 9.36 33.08 25.34
C GLU A 809 8.08 32.23 25.41
N PRO A 810 7.69 31.70 26.58
CA PRO A 810 6.41 31.01 26.77
C PRO A 810 5.22 31.87 26.36
N TRP A 811 4.28 31.30 25.61
CA TRP A 811 2.97 31.93 25.45
C TRP A 811 2.16 31.72 26.73
N LEU A 812 1.72 32.82 27.35
CA LEU A 812 0.95 32.79 28.58
C LEU A 812 -0.53 32.99 28.30
N ILE A 813 -1.36 32.21 28.98
CA ILE A 813 -2.82 32.26 28.90
C ILE A 813 -3.40 32.48 30.30
N ASP A 814 -4.38 33.36 30.42
CA ASP A 814 -5.19 33.48 31.63
C ASP A 814 -6.49 32.69 31.42
N HIS A 815 -6.73 31.69 32.27
CA HIS A 815 -7.95 30.90 32.24
C HIS A 815 -9.18 31.67 32.73
N GLN A 816 -8.96 32.84 33.38
CA GLN A 816 -9.95 33.67 34.09
C GLN A 816 -10.50 33.00 35.36
N ASP A 817 -9.74 32.06 35.93
CA ASP A 817 -10.04 31.35 37.19
C ASP A 817 -9.28 31.91 38.40
N GLY A 818 -8.38 32.88 38.17
CA GLY A 818 -7.54 33.49 39.18
C GLY A 818 -6.34 32.63 39.63
N ARG A 819 -5.86 31.71 38.78
CA ARG A 819 -4.46 31.23 38.82
C ARG A 819 -3.47 32.25 38.26
N GLY A 820 -3.95 33.21 37.48
CA GLY A 820 -3.13 34.15 36.72
C GLY A 820 -2.61 33.54 35.42
N PRO A 821 -1.76 34.27 34.67
CA PRO A 821 -1.23 33.78 33.40
C PRO A 821 -0.32 32.57 33.58
N VAL A 822 -0.70 31.43 33.01
CA VAL A 822 0.10 30.19 33.01
C VAL A 822 0.59 29.87 31.60
N GLN A 823 1.65 29.07 31.49
CA GLN A 823 2.16 28.64 30.19
C GLN A 823 1.12 27.76 29.47
N ALA A 824 0.76 28.14 28.24
CA ALA A 824 -0.02 27.29 27.35
C ALA A 824 0.80 26.04 26.99
N GLN A 825 0.47 24.90 27.60
CA GLN A 825 1.06 23.60 27.33
C GLN A 825 0.02 22.50 27.56
N GLY A 826 0.20 21.37 26.90
CA GLY A 826 -0.58 20.16 27.12
C GLY A 826 0.25 18.94 26.74
N ASP A 827 0.12 17.85 27.50
CA ASP A 827 0.72 16.58 27.14
C ASP A 827 -0.34 15.69 26.48
N TYR A 828 0.05 14.97 25.44
CA TYR A 828 -0.86 14.20 24.60
C TYR A 828 -0.31 12.79 24.36
N LEU A 829 -1.21 11.80 24.27
CA LEU A 829 -0.93 10.46 23.80
C LEU A 829 -1.48 10.28 22.39
N ILE A 830 -0.60 9.97 21.45
CA ILE A 830 -0.96 9.63 20.07
C ILE A 830 -0.63 8.17 19.78
N GLY A 831 -1.55 7.48 19.14
CA GLY A 831 -1.28 6.18 18.53
C GLY A 831 -2.04 5.99 17.21
N LEU A 832 -1.66 4.92 16.51
CA LEU A 832 -2.15 4.61 15.17
C LEU A 832 -2.81 3.24 15.16
N MET A 833 -4.07 3.15 14.74
CA MET A 833 -4.87 1.92 14.86
C MET A 833 -5.78 1.66 13.67
N THR A 834 -6.12 0.39 13.44
CA THR A 834 -6.86 -0.04 12.24
C THR A 834 -8.38 0.20 12.37
N ILE A 835 -8.86 1.46 12.27
CA ILE A 835 -10.28 1.83 12.42
C ILE A 835 -10.76 2.65 11.20
N TYR A 836 -11.95 2.31 10.72
CA TYR A 836 -12.63 2.98 9.61
C TYR A 836 -13.46 4.17 10.09
N VAL A 837 -12.79 5.31 10.15
CA VAL A 837 -13.38 6.61 10.48
C VAL A 837 -14.19 7.17 9.29
N ASP A 838 -13.88 6.77 8.06
CA ASP A 838 -14.34 7.39 6.80
C ASP A 838 -13.75 8.81 6.65
N SER A 839 -14.27 9.65 5.74
CA SER A 839 -13.90 11.07 5.58
C SER A 839 -14.39 11.97 6.73
N ARG A 840 -14.32 11.49 7.98
CA ARG A 840 -14.86 12.13 9.18
C ARG A 840 -13.78 12.46 10.20
N CYS A 841 -13.97 13.59 10.86
CA CYS A 841 -13.16 13.99 12.01
C CYS A 841 -14.04 14.08 13.27
N ARG A 842 -13.73 13.28 14.30
CA ARG A 842 -14.34 13.40 15.62
C ARG A 842 -13.47 14.24 16.52
N LYS A 843 -14.02 15.30 17.09
CA LYS A 843 -13.38 16.13 18.11
C LYS A 843 -14.21 16.08 19.38
N ARG A 844 -13.59 15.71 20.49
CA ARG A 844 -14.26 15.57 21.78
C ARG A 844 -13.57 16.43 22.83
N VAL A 845 -14.36 17.04 23.70
CA VAL A 845 -13.92 17.65 24.96
C VAL A 845 -14.72 17.05 26.11
N SER A 846 -14.09 16.80 27.25
CA SER A 846 -14.73 16.20 28.42
C SER A 846 -14.14 16.66 29.74
N SER A 847 -14.94 16.57 30.80
CA SER A 847 -14.47 16.79 32.18
C SER A 847 -13.88 15.49 32.76
N GLU A 848 -12.66 15.57 33.27
CA GLU A 848 -12.02 14.57 34.14
C GLU A 848 -11.75 15.20 35.51
N PHE A 849 -11.74 14.39 36.57
CA PHE A 849 -11.64 14.89 37.95
C PHE A 849 -10.44 14.28 38.67
N ASP A 850 -9.74 15.08 39.47
CA ASP A 850 -8.73 14.56 40.41
C ASP A 850 -9.36 14.03 41.71
N ARG A 851 -8.54 13.47 42.61
CA ARG A 851 -9.01 12.91 43.90
C ARG A 851 -9.67 13.93 44.84
N ALA A 852 -9.38 15.23 44.66
CA ALA A 852 -9.98 16.30 45.45
C ALA A 852 -11.27 16.83 44.80
N GLY A 853 -11.69 16.25 43.66
CA GLY A 853 -12.88 16.67 42.93
C GLY A 853 -12.68 17.91 42.07
N ASN A 854 -11.44 18.35 41.81
CA ASN A 854 -11.20 19.46 40.89
C ASN A 854 -11.42 18.98 39.45
N GLU A 855 -12.13 19.78 38.66
CA GLU A 855 -12.41 19.51 37.25
C GLU A 855 -11.25 19.95 36.35
N TYR A 856 -10.94 19.14 35.33
CA TYR A 856 -10.01 19.45 34.25
C TYR A 856 -10.67 19.07 32.92
N TRP A 857 -10.51 19.90 31.89
CA TRP A 857 -10.97 19.56 30.54
C TRP A 857 -9.87 18.83 29.78
N THR A 858 -10.20 17.64 29.27
CA THR A 858 -9.37 16.86 28.35
C THR A 858 -9.99 16.84 26.97
N ARG A 859 -9.12 16.83 25.95
CA ARG A 859 -9.50 16.80 24.53
C ARG A 859 -9.07 15.50 23.87
N GLN A 860 -9.94 14.94 23.04
CA GLN A 860 -9.62 13.80 22.19
C GLN A 860 -9.96 14.13 20.75
N ILE A 861 -9.19 13.60 19.82
CA ILE A 861 -9.46 13.70 18.39
C ILE A 861 -9.22 12.34 17.73
N ALA A 862 -10.17 11.90 16.92
CA ALA A 862 -10.02 10.78 16.01
C ALA A 862 -10.18 11.27 14.58
N ILE A 863 -9.17 11.02 13.75
CA ILE A 863 -9.14 11.40 12.33
C ILE A 863 -8.72 10.16 11.54
N GLY A 864 -9.54 9.71 10.61
CA GLY A 864 -9.14 8.79 9.55
C GLY A 864 -9.07 9.54 8.24
N HIS A 865 -8.44 8.96 7.22
CA HIS A 865 -8.40 9.54 5.87
C HIS A 865 -9.55 9.02 5.01
N GLU A 866 -9.92 9.76 3.97
CA GLU A 866 -10.98 9.39 3.03
C GLU A 866 -10.74 8.00 2.40
N GLU A 867 -9.48 7.64 2.08
CA GLU A 867 -9.17 6.35 1.44
C GLU A 867 -8.15 5.44 2.19
N ASP A 868 -7.30 5.96 3.08
CA ASP A 868 -6.70 5.18 4.20
C ASP A 868 -7.61 5.13 5.43
N ALA A 869 -8.92 5.06 5.19
CA ALA A 869 -9.93 4.71 6.18
C ALA A 869 -9.75 3.27 6.73
N GLU A 870 -8.65 2.55 6.47
CA GLU A 870 -8.34 1.38 7.29
C GLU A 870 -7.61 1.78 8.57
N ILE A 871 -7.10 3.01 8.70
CA ILE A 871 -6.28 3.46 9.82
C ILE A 871 -6.73 4.83 10.37
N GLY A 872 -7.11 4.86 11.66
CA GLY A 872 -7.41 6.08 12.41
C GLY A 872 -6.22 6.55 13.26
N TRP A 873 -5.88 7.84 13.14
CA TRP A 873 -5.05 8.55 14.12
C TRP A 873 -5.93 8.97 15.29
N VAL A 874 -5.54 8.59 16.51
CA VAL A 874 -6.24 9.02 17.73
C VAL A 874 -5.26 9.68 18.69
N ALA A 875 -5.52 10.95 18.98
CA ALA A 875 -4.81 11.70 20.02
C ALA A 875 -5.75 11.93 21.22
N ALA A 876 -5.22 11.80 22.42
CA ALA A 876 -5.91 12.11 23.66
C ALA A 876 -5.01 12.95 24.58
N GLU A 877 -5.51 14.08 25.04
CA GLU A 877 -4.87 14.91 26.07
C GLU A 877 -4.78 14.13 27.39
N VAL A 878 -3.66 14.30 28.10
CA VAL A 878 -3.40 13.69 29.40
C VAL A 878 -3.67 14.74 30.49
N PRO A 879 -4.62 14.52 31.41
CA PRO A 879 -4.90 15.44 32.50
C PRO A 879 -3.64 15.81 33.27
N ASP A 880 -3.53 17.06 33.72
CA ASP A 880 -2.34 17.58 34.40
C ASP A 880 -1.95 16.79 35.68
N PHE A 881 -2.93 16.20 36.36
CA PHE A 881 -2.73 15.44 37.59
C PHE A 881 -2.24 13.98 37.38
N ARG A 882 -2.14 13.48 36.13
CA ARG A 882 -1.79 12.08 35.83
C ARG A 882 -0.27 11.87 35.71
N THR A 883 0.30 10.78 36.24
CA THR A 883 1.76 10.51 36.16
C THR A 883 2.15 9.34 35.27
N PHE A 884 1.33 8.28 35.21
CA PHE A 884 1.66 6.97 34.62
C PHE A 884 2.85 6.23 35.27
N ASP A 885 3.21 6.59 36.50
CA ASP A 885 4.29 5.91 37.23
C ASP A 885 3.83 4.53 37.75
N PRO A 886 4.46 3.41 37.34
CA PRO A 886 4.12 2.06 37.78
C PRO A 886 4.25 1.83 39.29
N ILE A 887 5.14 2.56 39.97
CA ILE A 887 5.31 2.46 41.44
C ILE A 887 4.11 3.13 42.13
N LEU A 888 3.74 4.34 41.68
CA LEU A 888 2.61 5.10 42.25
C LEU A 888 1.25 4.47 41.91
N ALA A 889 1.20 3.66 40.85
CA ALA A 889 0.06 2.82 40.47
C ALA A 889 0.04 1.43 41.15
N GLY A 890 1.08 1.06 41.90
CA GLY A 890 1.19 -0.23 42.58
C GLY A 890 1.40 -1.45 41.66
N LEU A 891 1.81 -1.24 40.40
CA LEU A 891 2.12 -2.31 39.45
C LEU A 891 3.49 -2.96 39.68
N VAL A 892 4.43 -2.23 40.29
CA VAL A 892 5.77 -2.73 40.65
C VAL A 892 6.14 -2.25 42.06
N PRO A 893 7.02 -2.97 42.79
CA PRO A 893 7.41 -2.60 44.15
C PRO A 893 8.08 -1.22 44.27
N ALA A 894 7.96 -0.61 45.46
CA ALA A 894 8.75 0.58 45.78
C ALA A 894 10.26 0.25 45.74
N GLY A 895 10.99 0.95 44.87
CA GLY A 895 12.43 0.75 44.67
C GLY A 895 12.82 0.07 43.34
N THR A 896 11.88 -0.31 42.48
CA THR A 896 12.20 -0.75 41.10
C THR A 896 12.93 0.36 40.33
N ALA A 897 14.04 0.01 39.66
CA ALA A 897 14.83 0.97 38.89
C ALA A 897 14.09 1.42 37.62
N VAL A 898 14.17 2.72 37.30
CA VAL A 898 13.42 3.35 36.18
C VAL A 898 13.87 2.81 34.80
N ASP A 899 15.11 2.32 34.71
CA ASP A 899 15.68 1.67 33.52
C ASP A 899 15.47 0.15 33.47
N SER A 900 14.72 -0.44 34.42
CA SER A 900 14.44 -1.88 34.44
C SER A 900 13.35 -2.29 33.44
N PRO A 901 13.41 -3.54 32.90
CA PRO A 901 12.37 -4.06 32.02
C PRO A 901 10.97 -4.09 32.66
N GLU A 902 10.89 -4.33 33.97
CA GLU A 902 9.65 -4.40 34.74
C GLU A 902 8.99 -3.01 34.86
N TYR A 903 9.79 -1.98 35.18
CA TYR A 903 9.31 -0.60 35.21
C TYR A 903 8.82 -0.17 33.82
N PHE A 904 9.61 -0.43 32.78
CA PHE A 904 9.23 -0.11 31.41
C PHE A 904 7.94 -0.83 30.98
N ALA A 905 7.77 -2.11 31.29
CA ALA A 905 6.57 -2.87 30.99
C ALA A 905 5.32 -2.32 31.70
N GLY A 906 5.45 -1.98 32.99
CA GLY A 906 4.37 -1.34 33.75
C GLY A 906 3.98 0.03 33.18
N TYR A 907 4.97 0.84 32.80
CA TYR A 907 4.76 2.17 32.21
C TYR A 907 4.03 2.08 30.87
N GLN A 908 4.51 1.19 29.99
CA GLN A 908 3.86 0.90 28.70
C GLN A 908 2.42 0.39 28.86
N HIS A 909 2.15 -0.43 29.88
CA HIS A 909 0.80 -0.89 30.19
C HIS A 909 -0.12 0.27 30.56
N LEU A 910 0.31 1.16 31.47
CA LEU A 910 -0.48 2.32 31.93
C LEU A 910 -0.78 3.32 30.80
N LEU A 911 0.20 3.61 29.93
CA LEU A 911 -0.02 4.46 28.75
C LEU A 911 -1.05 3.83 27.79
N ARG A 912 -0.85 2.56 27.46
CA ARG A 912 -1.69 1.84 26.50
C ARG A 912 -3.12 1.70 27.01
N ASP A 913 -3.31 1.38 28.29
CA ASP A 913 -4.64 1.14 28.84
C ASP A 913 -5.50 2.41 28.88
N TYR A 914 -4.93 3.52 29.37
CA TYR A 914 -5.60 4.84 29.34
C TYR A 914 -5.90 5.31 27.91
N TRP A 915 -4.95 5.16 26.98
CA TRP A 915 -5.20 5.56 25.60
C TRP A 915 -6.32 4.73 24.97
N LEU A 916 -6.43 3.43 25.28
CA LEU A 916 -7.53 2.58 24.82
C LEU A 916 -8.89 2.98 25.42
N ASP A 917 -8.94 3.45 26.67
CA ASP A 917 -10.16 4.04 27.25
C ASP A 917 -10.60 5.28 26.45
N GLN A 918 -9.67 6.21 26.23
CA GLN A 918 -9.93 7.46 25.52
C GLN A 918 -10.36 7.21 24.06
N VAL A 919 -9.72 6.25 23.37
CA VAL A 919 -10.16 5.78 22.05
C VAL A 919 -11.59 5.24 22.13
N SER A 920 -11.91 4.41 23.11
CA SER A 920 -13.24 3.80 23.23
C SER A 920 -14.35 4.83 23.30
N VAL A 921 -14.12 5.91 24.05
CA VAL A 921 -15.11 6.98 24.20
C VAL A 921 -15.20 7.89 22.96
N VAL A 922 -14.08 8.27 22.33
CA VAL A 922 -14.14 9.13 21.11
C VAL A 922 -14.61 8.36 19.87
N THR A 923 -14.34 7.06 19.78
CA THR A 923 -14.77 6.23 18.64
C THR A 923 -16.13 5.58 18.82
N GLU A 924 -16.68 5.53 20.04
CA GLU A 924 -17.89 4.75 20.41
C GLU A 924 -17.76 3.23 20.16
N ILE A 925 -16.53 2.72 19.99
CA ILE A 925 -16.23 1.30 19.84
C ILE A 925 -15.79 0.76 21.22
N PRO A 926 -16.31 -0.38 21.70
CA PRO A 926 -15.92 -0.93 23.01
C PRO A 926 -14.42 -1.23 23.14
N LYS A 927 -13.82 -0.92 24.30
CA LYS A 927 -12.40 -1.22 24.63
C LYS A 927 -12.03 -2.68 24.33
N ARG A 928 -12.95 -3.63 24.64
CA ARG A 928 -12.82 -5.07 24.37
C ARG A 928 -12.61 -5.42 22.89
N ASP A 929 -13.10 -4.58 21.99
CA ASP A 929 -13.01 -4.75 20.54
C ASP A 929 -11.88 -3.91 19.92
N ILE A 930 -11.58 -2.74 20.47
CA ILE A 930 -10.37 -1.98 20.12
C ILE A 930 -9.10 -2.77 20.44
N VAL A 931 -9.04 -3.46 21.59
CA VAL A 931 -7.92 -4.35 21.95
C VAL A 931 -7.69 -5.48 20.94
N ARG A 932 -8.72 -5.86 20.16
CA ARG A 932 -8.60 -6.87 19.10
C ARG A 932 -8.07 -6.31 17.79
N THR A 933 -8.06 -4.98 17.63
CA THR A 933 -7.63 -4.25 16.43
C THR A 933 -6.11 -4.18 16.34
N SER A 934 -5.53 -4.10 15.14
CA SER A 934 -4.09 -3.88 14.99
C SER A 934 -3.72 -2.44 15.31
N ILE A 935 -2.74 -2.26 16.20
CA ILE A 935 -2.13 -0.98 16.55
C ILE A 935 -0.76 -0.95 15.84
N ALA A 936 -0.60 -0.02 14.91
CA ALA A 936 0.58 0.12 14.06
C ALA A 936 1.72 0.88 14.75
N SER A 937 1.40 1.74 15.72
CA SER A 937 2.36 2.40 16.60
C SER A 937 1.86 2.45 18.04
N THR A 938 2.73 2.10 18.99
CA THR A 938 2.49 2.25 20.43
C THR A 938 2.05 3.68 20.77
N PRO A 939 1.07 3.87 21.68
CA PRO A 939 0.70 5.19 22.17
C PRO A 939 1.92 5.93 22.75
N THR A 940 2.28 7.04 22.12
CA THR A 940 3.49 7.80 22.43
C THR A 940 3.11 9.10 23.11
N LEU A 941 3.68 9.34 24.30
CA LEU A 941 3.51 10.57 25.06
C LEU A 941 4.40 11.67 24.46
N PHE A 942 3.84 12.84 24.21
CA PHE A 942 4.59 14.03 23.82
C PHE A 942 3.98 15.29 24.44
N THR A 943 4.82 16.30 24.65
CA THR A 943 4.42 17.61 25.15
C THR A 943 4.27 18.58 23.99
N VAL A 944 3.11 19.22 23.89
CA VAL A 944 2.95 20.49 23.17
C VAL A 944 3.17 21.62 24.16
N THR A 945 4.03 22.56 23.82
CA THR A 945 4.21 23.82 24.55
C THR A 945 4.06 24.93 23.54
N ALA A 946 3.37 26.00 23.92
CA ALA A 946 3.28 27.20 23.11
C ALA A 946 4.34 28.22 23.52
N LYS A 947 5.04 28.74 22.52
CA LYS A 947 6.10 29.74 22.63
C LYS A 947 6.12 30.61 21.39
N MET A 948 6.72 31.79 21.50
CA MET A 948 6.90 32.75 20.41
C MET A 948 8.31 33.36 20.47
N GLY A 949 8.92 33.61 19.31
CA GLY A 949 10.16 34.40 19.22
C GLY A 949 9.89 35.90 19.40
N VAL A 950 10.81 36.62 20.05
CA VAL A 950 10.65 38.07 20.30
C VAL A 950 10.59 38.87 18.99
N ASP A 951 11.50 38.55 18.06
CA ASP A 951 11.62 39.14 16.72
C ASP A 951 12.01 38.04 15.71
N ALA A 952 11.32 37.99 14.57
CA ALA A 952 11.59 37.02 13.51
C ALA A 952 12.83 37.39 12.68
N ARG A 953 13.23 38.67 12.67
CA ARG A 953 14.45 39.14 12.00
C ARG A 953 15.69 38.76 12.81
N VAL A 954 16.54 37.93 12.23
CA VAL A 954 17.82 37.47 12.82
C VAL A 954 19.06 38.07 12.13
N ALA A 955 18.88 38.66 10.95
CA ALA A 955 19.91 39.44 10.24
C ALA A 955 19.25 40.45 9.28
N PRO A 956 19.98 41.44 8.72
CA PRO A 956 19.47 42.33 7.66
C PRO A 956 19.06 41.59 6.38
N ASN A 957 19.50 40.34 6.19
CA ASN A 957 19.06 39.43 5.13
C ASN A 957 18.47 38.11 5.66
N GLY A 958 18.08 38.03 6.94
CA GLY A 958 17.70 36.75 7.57
C GLY A 958 16.47 36.80 8.47
N VAL A 959 15.54 35.85 8.29
CA VAL A 959 14.37 35.64 9.14
C VAL A 959 14.22 34.19 9.61
N VAL A 960 13.40 33.96 10.65
CA VAL A 960 12.99 32.63 11.12
C VAL A 960 11.48 32.47 10.93
N ALA A 961 11.04 31.34 10.35
CA ALA A 961 9.63 31.06 10.09
C ALA A 961 9.31 29.55 10.21
N GLY A 962 8.24 29.20 10.91
CA GLY A 962 7.87 27.82 11.27
C GLY A 962 8.02 27.57 12.77
N ASP A 963 8.09 26.30 13.21
CA ASP A 963 8.14 25.87 14.62
C ASP A 963 9.22 26.58 15.49
N SER A 964 10.27 27.06 14.83
CA SER A 964 11.37 27.81 15.45
C SER A 964 10.99 29.25 15.80
N PHE A 965 9.95 29.82 15.19
CA PHE A 965 9.41 31.14 15.54
C PHE A 965 8.11 31.06 16.38
N GLY A 966 7.34 29.98 16.26
CA GLY A 966 6.26 29.68 17.20
C GLY A 966 5.88 28.21 17.20
N ASN A 967 5.43 27.70 18.34
CA ASN A 967 4.94 26.33 18.53
C ASN A 967 3.61 26.36 19.32
N GLY A 968 2.81 25.29 19.24
CA GLY A 968 1.47 25.23 19.85
C GLY A 968 0.54 24.24 19.13
N ASP A 969 -0.74 24.21 19.54
CA ASP A 969 -1.94 23.65 18.86
C ASP A 969 -1.72 22.53 17.83
N PHE A 970 -2.21 21.36 18.23
CA PHE A 970 -2.16 20.15 17.44
C PHE A 970 -3.51 19.83 16.78
N LEU A 971 -4.63 20.08 17.46
CA LEU A 971 -5.93 19.49 17.09
C LEU A 971 -6.58 20.22 15.89
N THR A 972 -6.13 21.44 15.56
CA THR A 972 -6.51 22.11 14.29
C THR A 972 -5.48 22.00 13.19
N SER A 973 -4.27 21.48 13.47
CA SER A 973 -3.08 21.63 12.61
C SER A 973 -2.71 23.10 12.38
N GLY A 974 -2.91 23.96 13.39
CA GLY A 974 -2.77 25.42 13.24
C GLY A 974 -1.36 25.87 12.85
N GLY A 975 -0.32 25.31 13.47
CA GLY A 975 1.07 25.72 13.22
C GLY A 975 1.53 25.46 11.79
N ILE A 976 1.17 24.30 11.22
CA ILE A 976 1.54 23.97 9.85
C ILE A 976 0.80 24.85 8.84
N ASN A 977 -0.51 25.10 9.03
CA ASN A 977 -1.26 26.04 8.19
C ASN A 977 -0.65 27.46 8.25
N THR A 978 -0.26 27.93 9.44
CA THR A 978 0.41 29.23 9.65
C THR A 978 1.74 29.32 8.89
N GLY A 979 2.52 28.23 8.86
CA GLY A 979 3.75 28.16 8.09
C GLY A 979 3.54 28.15 6.57
N ILE A 980 2.75 27.21 6.05
CA ILE A 980 2.63 26.99 4.59
C ILE A 980 1.69 27.98 3.90
N ILE A 981 0.75 28.58 4.64
CA ILE A 981 -0.15 29.63 4.15
C ILE A 981 0.44 30.99 4.53
N GLY A 982 0.37 31.36 5.81
CA GLY A 982 0.79 32.68 6.32
C GLY A 982 2.22 33.06 5.96
N HIS A 983 3.21 32.43 6.62
CA HIS A 983 4.62 32.81 6.49
C HIS A 983 5.11 32.75 5.02
N ALA A 984 4.71 31.72 4.27
CA ALA A 984 5.06 31.60 2.86
C ALA A 984 4.47 32.73 1.99
N ALA A 985 3.23 33.18 2.26
CA ALA A 985 2.65 34.36 1.60
C ALA A 985 3.32 35.67 2.02
N ARG A 986 3.89 35.78 3.24
CA ARG A 986 4.70 36.95 3.60
C ARG A 986 5.98 37.04 2.77
N VAL A 987 6.60 35.91 2.40
CA VAL A 987 7.74 35.89 1.45
C VAL A 987 7.31 36.36 0.05
N ARG A 988 6.13 35.95 -0.44
CA ARG A 988 5.56 36.52 -1.67
C ARG A 988 5.40 38.04 -1.57
N ARG A 989 4.89 38.58 -0.45
CA ARG A 989 4.72 40.02 -0.26
C ARG A 989 6.05 40.76 -0.15
N TYR A 990 7.08 40.15 0.46
CA TYR A 990 8.45 40.68 0.45
C TYR A 990 8.95 40.89 -0.99
N TRP A 991 8.84 39.89 -1.86
CA TRP A 991 9.26 40.04 -3.25
C TRP A 991 8.47 41.12 -4.00
N GLN A 992 7.16 41.22 -3.79
CA GLN A 992 6.36 42.32 -4.35
C GLN A 992 6.84 43.69 -3.87
N GLN A 993 7.15 43.86 -2.59
CA GLN A 993 7.70 45.12 -2.05
C GLN A 993 9.07 45.45 -2.68
N ARG A 994 9.94 44.45 -2.88
CA ARG A 994 11.23 44.64 -3.55
C ARG A 994 11.07 45.04 -5.01
N ASP A 995 10.10 44.47 -5.72
CA ASP A 995 9.75 44.83 -7.10
C ASP A 995 9.07 46.23 -7.17
N GLU A 996 8.31 46.61 -6.13
CA GLU A 996 7.74 47.97 -5.92
C GLU A 996 8.82 49.03 -5.55
N GLY A 997 10.08 48.63 -5.38
CA GLY A 997 11.20 49.52 -5.07
C GLY A 997 11.37 49.86 -3.59
N VAL A 998 10.70 49.15 -2.69
CA VAL A 998 10.88 49.29 -1.23
C VAL A 998 12.28 48.84 -0.83
N ASP A 999 12.92 49.62 0.04
CA ASP A 999 14.26 49.31 0.57
C ASP A 999 14.33 47.92 1.22
N ALA A 1000 15.49 47.27 1.13
CA ALA A 1000 15.68 45.89 1.60
C ALA A 1000 15.49 45.76 3.12
N GLU A 1001 15.93 46.75 3.92
CA GLU A 1001 15.75 46.72 5.37
C GLU A 1001 14.28 46.95 5.76
N ALA A 1002 13.59 47.85 5.07
CA ALA A 1002 12.15 48.08 5.27
C ALA A 1002 11.32 46.84 4.89
N ALA A 1003 11.64 46.21 3.76
CA ALA A 1003 10.95 45.00 3.30
C ALA A 1003 11.17 43.80 4.25
N ILE A 1004 12.40 43.57 4.73
CA ILE A 1004 12.65 42.44 5.65
C ILE A 1004 12.05 42.68 7.04
N ARG A 1005 11.97 43.94 7.49
CA ARG A 1005 11.22 44.33 8.71
C ARG A 1005 9.74 43.99 8.54
N ALA A 1006 9.12 44.40 7.43
CA ALA A 1006 7.72 44.06 7.13
C ALA A 1006 7.46 42.55 7.00
N LEU A 1007 8.40 41.78 6.44
CA LEU A 1007 8.36 40.31 6.42
C LEU A 1007 8.38 39.72 7.83
N ALA A 1008 9.32 40.17 8.68
CA ALA A 1008 9.44 39.70 10.06
C ALA A 1008 8.22 40.05 10.91
N ASP A 1009 7.69 41.26 10.76
CA ASP A 1009 6.49 41.72 11.46
C ASP A 1009 5.24 40.97 10.98
N GLY A 1010 5.16 40.62 9.69
CA GLY A 1010 4.12 39.75 9.14
C GLY A 1010 4.17 38.32 9.67
N ILE A 1011 5.36 37.70 9.71
CA ILE A 1011 5.58 36.38 10.32
C ILE A 1011 5.15 36.38 11.79
N LYS A 1012 5.45 37.47 12.52
CA LYS A 1012 5.02 37.65 13.90
C LYS A 1012 3.50 37.77 14.02
N ALA A 1013 2.86 38.62 13.22
CA ALA A 1013 1.41 38.77 13.21
C ALA A 1013 0.67 37.44 12.91
N ASP A 1014 1.19 36.67 11.94
CA ASP A 1014 0.67 35.33 11.60
C ASP A 1014 0.77 34.35 12.78
N THR A 1015 1.94 34.32 13.41
CA THR A 1015 2.20 33.47 14.58
C THR A 1015 1.33 33.90 15.79
N GLU A 1016 1.14 35.19 16.01
CA GLU A 1016 0.25 35.69 17.06
C GLU A 1016 -1.23 35.39 16.78
N GLY A 1017 -1.67 35.52 15.52
CA GLY A 1017 -3.03 35.15 15.10
C GLY A 1017 -3.32 33.68 15.39
N TRP A 1018 -2.35 32.82 15.08
CA TRP A 1018 -2.38 31.41 15.44
C TRP A 1018 -2.44 31.18 16.96
N LEU A 1019 -1.51 31.72 17.76
CA LEU A 1019 -1.49 31.47 19.21
C LEU A 1019 -2.73 32.04 19.92
N ARG A 1020 -3.30 33.14 19.43
CA ARG A 1020 -4.61 33.65 19.88
C ARG A 1020 -5.72 32.62 19.63
N GLN A 1021 -5.81 32.06 18.43
CA GLN A 1021 -6.82 31.04 18.10
C GLN A 1021 -6.60 29.74 18.90
N SER A 1022 -5.34 29.32 19.07
CA SER A 1022 -4.93 28.15 19.85
C SER A 1022 -5.24 28.26 21.35
N THR A 1023 -5.45 29.46 21.88
CA THR A 1023 -5.67 29.68 23.33
C THR A 1023 -6.91 28.94 23.84
N ALA A 1024 -7.92 28.70 23.00
CA ALA A 1024 -9.08 27.89 23.35
C ALA A 1024 -8.73 26.40 23.61
N GLU A 1025 -7.74 25.84 22.91
CA GLU A 1025 -7.29 24.45 23.08
C GLU A 1025 -6.55 24.22 24.40
N PHE A 1026 -6.03 25.27 25.04
CA PHE A 1026 -5.31 25.17 26.31
C PHE A 1026 -6.16 25.64 27.51
N ARG A 1027 -7.37 26.16 27.29
CA ARG A 1027 -8.22 26.71 28.35
C ARG A 1027 -8.77 25.61 29.29
N GLN A 1028 -8.69 25.83 30.59
CA GLN A 1028 -9.21 24.92 31.62
C GLN A 1028 -10.45 25.53 32.31
N PRO A 1029 -11.31 24.74 32.99
CA PRO A 1029 -12.51 25.25 33.68
C PRO A 1029 -12.15 26.19 34.82
N SER A 1030 -13.06 27.12 35.12
CA SER A 1030 -13.00 27.94 36.33
C SER A 1030 -13.54 27.20 37.54
N LEU A 1031 -12.73 27.03 38.59
CA LEU A 1031 -13.15 26.34 39.82
C LEU A 1031 -14.38 27.04 40.46
N PRO A 1032 -15.44 26.28 40.83
CA PRO A 1032 -16.66 26.86 41.41
C PRO A 1032 -16.43 27.66 42.70
N GLY A 1033 -17.20 28.73 42.90
CA GLY A 1033 -17.19 29.53 44.13
C GLY A 1033 -15.93 30.38 44.38
N MET A 1034 -14.96 30.37 43.46
CA MET A 1034 -13.60 30.91 43.67
C MET A 1034 -13.30 32.20 42.89
N ALA A 1035 -14.30 32.91 42.37
CA ALA A 1035 -14.09 34.19 41.69
C ALA A 1035 -13.59 35.28 42.66
N GLY A 1036 -12.44 35.89 42.37
CA GLY A 1036 -11.98 37.14 43.01
C GLY A 1036 -11.23 37.04 44.35
N ARG A 1037 -10.85 35.85 44.84
CA ARG A 1037 -10.04 35.70 46.07
C ARG A 1037 -8.65 35.12 45.80
N VAL A 1038 -7.58 35.90 45.99
CA VAL A 1038 -6.20 35.37 45.99
C VAL A 1038 -5.95 34.66 47.32
N VAL A 1039 -5.65 33.35 47.28
CA VAL A 1039 -5.45 32.49 48.46
C VAL A 1039 -4.13 31.71 48.29
N PRO A 1040 -3.26 31.61 49.33
CA PRO A 1040 -1.95 30.93 49.22
C PRO A 1040 -2.00 29.47 48.75
N GLU A 1041 -3.11 28.79 49.03
CA GLU A 1041 -3.39 27.41 48.64
C GLU A 1041 -3.41 27.20 47.11
N ARG A 1042 -3.72 28.25 46.34
CA ARG A 1042 -3.71 28.22 44.86
C ARG A 1042 -2.31 28.02 44.28
N THR A 1043 -1.32 28.68 44.87
CA THR A 1043 0.09 28.55 44.45
C THR A 1043 0.58 27.12 44.69
N ARG A 1044 0.10 26.47 45.75
CA ARG A 1044 0.45 25.08 46.09
C ARG A 1044 -0.14 24.08 45.09
N LEU A 1045 -1.39 24.28 44.63
CA LEU A 1045 -1.99 23.41 43.61
C LEU A 1045 -1.22 23.51 42.27
N GLU A 1046 -0.93 24.73 41.80
CA GLU A 1046 -0.18 24.92 40.55
C GLU A 1046 1.26 24.36 40.66
N GLN A 1047 1.92 24.49 41.82
CA GLN A 1047 3.20 23.82 42.10
C GLN A 1047 3.08 22.29 41.99
N VAL A 1048 2.08 21.69 42.63
CA VAL A 1048 1.84 20.23 42.56
C VAL A 1048 1.58 19.76 41.13
N LEU A 1049 0.81 20.49 40.32
CA LEU A 1049 0.58 20.16 38.92
C LEU A 1049 1.86 20.29 38.08
N GLN A 1050 2.69 21.31 38.33
CA GLN A 1050 3.98 21.46 37.67
C GLN A 1050 4.97 20.35 38.06
N ASP A 1051 5.03 19.98 39.33
CA ASP A 1051 5.88 18.88 39.81
C ASP A 1051 5.38 17.52 39.29
N THR A 1052 4.06 17.34 39.16
CA THR A 1052 3.45 16.16 38.50
C THR A 1052 3.86 16.06 37.03
N ARG A 1053 3.78 17.16 36.26
CA ARG A 1053 4.26 17.23 34.87
C ARG A 1053 5.77 16.99 34.78
N ARG A 1054 6.58 17.52 35.72
CA ARG A 1054 8.03 17.28 35.78
C ARG A 1054 8.35 15.80 36.05
N HIS A 1055 7.66 15.18 37.02
CA HIS A 1055 7.81 13.77 37.35
C HIS A 1055 7.47 12.88 36.15
N ARG A 1056 6.31 13.13 35.52
CA ARG A 1056 5.87 12.47 34.27
C ARG A 1056 6.93 12.54 33.17
N ARG A 1057 7.60 13.68 33.00
CA ARG A 1057 8.70 13.88 32.02
C ARG A 1057 10.04 13.27 32.47
N ALA A 1058 10.27 13.12 33.77
CA ALA A 1058 11.49 12.51 34.31
C ALA A 1058 11.48 10.97 34.15
N ILE A 1059 10.32 10.33 34.34
CA ILE A 1059 10.15 8.88 34.12
C ILE A 1059 9.95 8.53 32.64
N ALA A 1060 9.67 9.52 31.79
CA ALA A 1060 9.49 9.40 30.35
C ALA A 1060 10.61 10.13 29.59
N PRO A 1061 11.84 9.57 29.49
CA PRO A 1061 12.94 10.20 28.79
C PRO A 1061 12.65 10.33 27.28
N VAL A 1062 12.09 11.47 26.88
CA VAL A 1062 11.78 11.80 25.48
C VAL A 1062 13.08 12.13 24.73
N ASN A 1063 13.85 11.10 24.41
CA ASN A 1063 14.94 11.23 23.45
C ASN A 1063 14.36 11.09 22.03
N HIS A 1064 14.07 12.21 21.37
CA HIS A 1064 13.54 12.28 20.00
C HIS A 1064 14.43 11.61 18.91
N ARG A 1065 15.53 10.96 19.32
CA ARG A 1065 16.54 10.32 18.48
C ARG A 1065 16.58 8.79 18.64
N ASP A 1066 15.88 8.22 19.62
CA ASP A 1066 15.88 6.78 19.88
C ASP A 1066 14.75 6.04 19.14
N GLU A 1067 15.11 4.95 18.47
CA GLU A 1067 14.24 4.24 17.52
C GLU A 1067 13.16 3.36 18.15
N TRP A 1068 12.99 3.33 19.48
CA TRP A 1068 11.98 2.48 20.14
C TRP A 1068 10.52 2.89 19.85
N SER A 1069 10.32 4.06 19.23
CA SER A 1069 9.06 4.51 18.63
C SER A 1069 8.79 3.92 17.23
N ARG A 1070 9.77 3.27 16.60
CA ARG A 1070 9.69 2.80 15.20
C ARG A 1070 9.12 1.38 15.12
N ILE A 1071 7.79 1.33 15.13
CA ILE A 1071 6.96 0.17 14.77
C ILE A 1071 7.06 -1.01 15.75
N ASN A 1072 6.31 -0.91 16.85
CA ASN A 1072 5.83 -2.09 17.57
C ASN A 1072 4.40 -2.39 17.12
N VAL A 1073 4.24 -3.32 16.16
CA VAL A 1073 2.93 -3.83 15.78
C VAL A 1073 2.45 -4.77 16.88
N PHE A 1074 1.49 -4.30 17.69
CA PHE A 1074 0.74 -5.22 18.55
C PHE A 1074 -0.21 -6.02 17.67
N VAL A 1075 0.05 -7.33 17.55
CA VAL A 1075 -0.69 -8.25 16.69
C VAL A 1075 -2.05 -8.60 17.32
N GLY A 1076 -3.00 -7.66 17.20
CA GLY A 1076 -4.42 -7.96 17.25
C GLY A 1076 -4.84 -8.86 16.07
N ARG A 1077 -6.10 -9.32 16.07
CA ARG A 1077 -6.68 -9.94 14.87
C ARG A 1077 -6.95 -8.83 13.85
N LEU A 1078 -6.84 -9.12 12.55
CA LEU A 1078 -7.12 -8.16 11.48
C LEU A 1078 -8.63 -7.87 11.36
N TYR A 1079 -9.16 -7.11 12.32
CA TYR A 1079 -10.47 -6.47 12.27
C TYR A 1079 -10.26 -4.97 12.08
N SER A 1080 -10.95 -4.41 11.09
CA SER A 1080 -11.20 -2.97 11.00
C SER A 1080 -12.66 -2.75 11.38
N TYR A 1081 -12.92 -1.78 12.25
CA TYR A 1081 -14.26 -1.41 12.69
C TYR A 1081 -14.70 -0.13 11.99
N VAL A 1082 -15.90 -0.14 11.41
CA VAL A 1082 -16.56 1.10 10.95
C VAL A 1082 -16.98 1.89 12.17
N LEU A 1083 -16.60 3.16 12.20
CA LEU A 1083 -16.88 4.12 13.25
C LEU A 1083 -18.41 4.29 13.41
N PRO A 1084 -19.01 3.77 14.50
CA PRO A 1084 -20.45 3.70 14.68
C PRO A 1084 -21.06 5.10 14.91
N PRO A 1085 -22.37 5.29 14.67
CA PRO A 1085 -23.04 6.56 14.95
C PRO A 1085 -22.94 6.94 16.44
N LEU A 1086 -22.87 8.24 16.72
CA LEU A 1086 -22.77 8.75 18.09
C LEU A 1086 -24.06 8.46 18.88
N LYS A 1087 -23.94 7.84 20.07
CA LYS A 1087 -25.07 7.66 20.99
C LYS A 1087 -25.47 9.03 21.58
N PRO A 1088 -26.76 9.41 21.69
CA PRO A 1088 -27.15 10.69 22.26
C PRO A 1088 -26.88 10.79 23.78
N THR A 1089 -26.76 9.64 24.47
CA THR A 1089 -26.48 9.57 25.91
C THR A 1089 -25.01 9.76 26.25
N HIS A 1090 -24.75 10.49 27.34
CA HIS A 1090 -23.40 10.67 27.88
C HIS A 1090 -22.78 9.32 28.26
N PRO A 1091 -21.46 9.11 28.10
CA PRO A 1091 -20.81 7.84 28.44
C PRO A 1091 -21.07 7.31 29.86
N LEU A 1092 -21.26 8.19 30.86
CA LEU A 1092 -21.49 7.81 32.25
C LEU A 1092 -22.92 7.29 32.52
N ASP A 1093 -23.90 7.70 31.73
CA ASP A 1093 -25.33 7.40 31.97
C ASP A 1093 -25.77 6.06 31.32
N ARG A 1094 -24.82 5.29 30.79
CA ARG A 1094 -25.06 4.05 30.04
C ARG A 1094 -25.05 2.83 30.96
N ALA A 1095 -26.15 2.63 31.68
CA ALA A 1095 -26.33 1.46 32.55
C ALA A 1095 -26.29 0.13 31.76
N ASP A 1096 -25.54 -0.85 32.29
CA ASP A 1096 -25.59 -2.29 32.00
C ASP A 1096 -25.40 -2.84 30.57
N ASP A 1097 -24.94 -2.05 29.58
CA ASP A 1097 -24.49 -2.57 28.27
C ASP A 1097 -23.18 -3.40 28.36
N GLY A 1098 -22.44 -3.32 29.48
CA GLY A 1098 -21.08 -3.86 29.61
C GLY A 1098 -20.00 -3.10 28.83
N ASP A 1099 -20.37 -1.96 28.21
CA ASP A 1099 -19.55 -1.13 27.33
C ASP A 1099 -19.29 0.30 27.87
N GLY A 1100 -19.65 0.58 29.13
CA GLY A 1100 -19.34 1.84 29.82
C GLY A 1100 -18.18 1.68 30.82
N LEU A 1101 -17.39 2.74 31.02
CA LEU A 1101 -16.50 2.84 32.18
C LEU A 1101 -17.37 2.88 33.44
N SER A 1102 -17.35 1.82 34.25
CA SER A 1102 -18.12 1.79 35.49
C SER A 1102 -17.57 2.84 36.47
N MET A 1103 -18.40 3.28 37.42
CA MET A 1103 -17.94 4.14 38.53
C MET A 1103 -16.77 3.50 39.30
N ALA A 1104 -16.69 2.16 39.36
CA ALA A 1104 -15.56 1.44 39.92
C ALA A 1104 -14.29 1.50 39.04
N ALA A 1105 -14.42 1.52 37.70
CA ALA A 1105 -13.29 1.73 36.80
C ALA A 1105 -12.75 3.18 36.89
N LEU A 1106 -13.63 4.17 37.00
CA LEU A 1106 -13.25 5.57 37.25
C LEU A 1106 -12.60 5.75 38.64
N ALA A 1107 -13.14 5.11 39.68
CA ALA A 1107 -12.52 5.07 41.00
C ALA A 1107 -11.15 4.34 40.98
N SER A 1108 -11.00 3.28 40.20
CA SER A 1108 -9.71 2.58 39.99
C SER A 1108 -8.70 3.46 39.24
N ILE A 1109 -9.14 4.22 38.24
CA ILE A 1109 -8.32 5.23 37.54
C ILE A 1109 -7.85 6.32 38.51
N ALA A 1110 -8.71 6.78 39.43
CA ALA A 1110 -8.32 7.70 40.50
C ALA A 1110 -7.40 7.03 41.56
N ALA A 1111 -7.56 5.74 41.83
CA ALA A 1111 -6.74 4.99 42.79
C ALA A 1111 -5.28 4.78 42.34
N ALA A 1112 -4.98 4.84 41.04
CA ALA A 1112 -3.65 4.61 40.48
C ALA A 1112 -2.68 5.82 40.51
N THR A 1113 -3.09 6.98 41.02
CA THR A 1113 -2.28 8.21 41.03
C THR A 1113 -1.75 8.56 42.43
N GLY A 1114 -1.02 7.64 43.07
CA GLY A 1114 -0.50 7.87 44.41
C GLY A 1114 0.42 9.09 44.50
N ASN A 1115 0.20 9.98 45.47
CA ASN A 1115 1.28 10.73 46.08
C ASN A 1115 0.95 10.95 47.57
N ALA A 1116 1.88 10.59 48.45
CA ALA A 1116 1.68 10.65 49.90
C ALA A 1116 2.25 11.96 50.45
N SER A 1117 1.38 12.92 50.80
CA SER A 1117 1.70 13.92 51.83
C SER A 1117 0.45 14.64 52.35
N GLY A 1118 0.27 14.65 53.67
CA GLY A 1118 -0.81 15.38 54.36
C GLY A 1118 -1.83 14.46 55.02
N GLY A 1119 -1.58 14.07 56.27
CA GLY A 1119 -2.61 13.46 57.11
C GLY A 1119 -3.52 14.54 57.71
N MET A 1120 -4.82 14.24 57.77
CA MET A 1120 -5.77 14.85 58.70
C MET A 1120 -6.93 13.86 58.91
N ASP A 1121 -7.30 13.66 60.17
CA ASP A 1121 -8.18 12.58 60.59
C ASP A 1121 -9.64 12.79 60.16
N SER A 1122 -10.30 11.72 59.72
CA SER A 1122 -11.72 11.74 59.35
C SER A 1122 -12.61 11.33 60.53
N GLU A 1123 -12.78 12.21 61.51
CA GLU A 1123 -13.97 12.22 62.36
C GLU A 1123 -14.97 13.26 61.83
N GLY A 1124 -16.18 12.82 61.48
CA GLY A 1124 -17.30 13.72 61.22
C GLY A 1124 -18.26 13.27 60.12
N MET A 1125 -19.54 13.14 60.49
CA MET A 1125 -20.71 13.00 59.61
C MET A 1125 -20.78 11.75 58.71
N ALA A 1126 -21.47 10.71 59.19
CA ALA A 1126 -22.94 10.65 59.07
C ALA A 1126 -23.52 9.36 59.66
N SER A 1127 -24.45 9.47 60.62
CA SER A 1127 -25.36 8.37 60.95
C SER A 1127 -26.76 8.90 61.27
N GLY A 1128 -27.76 8.21 60.73
CA GLY A 1128 -29.18 8.60 60.75
C GLY A 1128 -29.83 8.29 59.40
N GLY A 1129 -30.59 7.21 59.24
CA GLY A 1129 -30.91 6.14 60.19
C GLY A 1129 -31.88 5.12 59.59
N MET A 1130 -32.43 4.25 60.45
CA MET A 1130 -33.46 3.22 60.20
C MET A 1130 -33.02 1.87 59.59
N ASP A 1131 -32.94 0.88 60.48
CA ASP A 1131 -33.63 -0.42 60.46
C ASP A 1131 -33.71 -1.21 59.13
N SER A 1132 -33.25 -2.48 59.10
CA SER A 1132 -33.80 -3.54 59.96
C SER A 1132 -33.07 -4.88 59.79
N GLY A 1133 -33.14 -5.74 60.82
CA GLY A 1133 -33.19 -7.20 60.60
C GLY A 1133 -31.92 -8.04 60.76
N GLY A 1134 -31.59 -8.40 62.01
CA GLY A 1134 -31.56 -9.84 62.36
C GLY A 1134 -30.23 -10.61 62.47
N MET A 1135 -30.09 -11.25 63.64
CA MET A 1135 -29.30 -12.47 63.93
C MET A 1135 -27.76 -12.44 63.98
N THR A 1136 -27.31 -12.25 65.22
CA THR A 1136 -26.11 -12.82 65.88
C THR A 1136 -25.82 -14.30 65.59
N VAL A 1137 -24.53 -14.69 65.61
CA VAL A 1137 -23.87 -15.64 66.55
C VAL A 1137 -22.41 -15.89 66.09
N GLY A 1138 -21.43 -15.84 67.01
CA GLY A 1138 -20.01 -16.25 66.79
C GLY A 1138 -19.71 -17.61 67.45
N PRO A 1139 -18.52 -17.87 68.04
CA PRO A 1139 -17.17 -17.29 67.86
C PRO A 1139 -16.06 -18.39 67.79
N ASP A 1140 -14.81 -18.08 68.18
CA ASP A 1140 -13.69 -18.99 68.58
C ASP A 1140 -13.00 -19.85 67.46
N ARG A 1141 -11.70 -20.20 67.50
CA ARG A 1141 -10.52 -19.80 68.33
C ARG A 1141 -9.18 -20.31 67.72
N ASP A 1142 -8.09 -19.64 68.11
CA ASP A 1142 -6.70 -20.08 68.42
C ASP A 1142 -6.06 -21.37 67.84
N GLY A 1143 -4.75 -21.31 67.51
CA GLY A 1143 -3.94 -22.47 67.11
C GLY A 1143 -2.45 -22.25 66.79
N GLU A 1144 -1.66 -21.86 67.80
CA GLU A 1144 -0.21 -22.08 68.05
C GLU A 1144 0.90 -22.07 66.95
N ALA A 1145 2.07 -21.56 67.36
CA ALA A 1145 3.39 -21.60 66.70
C ALA A 1145 4.29 -22.67 67.44
N PRO A 1146 5.65 -22.67 67.49
CA PRO A 1146 6.69 -21.80 66.89
C PRO A 1146 7.98 -22.53 66.40
N ARG A 1147 9.06 -21.73 66.15
CA ARG A 1147 10.50 -22.07 66.04
C ARG A 1147 11.00 -22.60 64.69
N ASP A 1148 12.21 -22.27 64.21
CA ASP A 1148 13.22 -21.25 64.52
C ASP A 1148 14.01 -21.02 63.18
N GLU A 1149 15.01 -20.15 62.98
CA GLU A 1149 15.95 -19.44 63.86
C GLU A 1149 16.45 -18.13 63.16
N THR A 1150 16.99 -17.16 63.91
CA THR A 1150 17.76 -15.98 63.46
C THR A 1150 19.19 -16.08 64.06
N ASP A 1151 20.23 -15.27 63.85
CA ASP A 1151 20.49 -13.98 63.20
C ASP A 1151 22.04 -13.84 63.02
N GLY A 1152 22.59 -12.71 62.55
CA GLY A 1152 23.97 -12.33 62.96
C GLY A 1152 24.96 -11.68 61.97
N ASP A 1153 24.68 -10.43 61.58
CA ASP A 1153 25.51 -9.24 61.87
C ASP A 1153 26.95 -8.96 61.34
N LEU A 1154 27.06 -7.70 60.87
CA LEU A 1154 28.10 -6.67 61.11
C LEU A 1154 29.49 -6.67 60.41
N GLU A 1155 29.55 -5.82 59.36
CA GLU A 1155 30.35 -4.58 59.24
C GLU A 1155 31.91 -4.47 59.39
N MET A 1156 32.47 -3.69 58.44
CA MET A 1156 33.55 -2.68 58.56
C MET A 1156 35.05 -2.99 58.28
N ALA A 1157 35.63 -2.11 57.43
CA ALA A 1157 37.07 -1.79 57.18
C ALA A 1157 38.01 -2.90 56.63
N GLY A 1158 39.13 -2.63 55.94
CA GLY A 1158 39.64 -1.36 55.40
C GLY A 1158 41.16 -1.36 55.06
N SER A 1159 41.52 -1.52 53.78
CA SER A 1159 42.78 -1.06 53.11
C SER A 1159 44.18 -1.66 53.45
N ALA A 1160 45.13 -1.44 52.51
CA ALA A 1160 46.58 -1.77 52.49
C ALA A 1160 46.98 -3.24 52.17
N GLU A 1161 48.05 -3.58 51.44
CA GLU A 1161 49.13 -2.78 50.80
C GLU A 1161 49.76 -3.48 49.55
N ARG A 1162 50.67 -2.79 48.83
CA ARG A 1162 51.51 -3.26 47.69
C ARG A 1162 52.89 -3.80 48.20
N PRO A 1163 53.93 -4.20 47.41
CA PRO A 1163 54.19 -4.06 45.96
C PRO A 1163 54.90 -5.25 45.21
N GLY A 1164 55.13 -5.09 43.89
CA GLY A 1164 56.06 -5.90 43.08
C GLY A 1164 56.27 -5.34 41.66
N ARG A 1165 57.51 -5.24 41.15
CA ARG A 1165 57.92 -4.50 39.92
C ARG A 1165 58.70 -5.38 38.92
N GLY A 1166 58.64 -4.98 37.64
CA GLY A 1166 59.72 -5.12 36.61
C GLY A 1166 59.46 -6.20 35.55
N THR A 1167 59.81 -6.08 34.26
CA THR A 1167 60.65 -5.13 33.46
C THR A 1167 60.16 -5.21 31.99
N SER A 1168 59.75 -4.15 31.29
CA SER A 1168 60.51 -3.12 30.57
C SER A 1168 61.35 -3.57 29.35
N MET A 1169 60.83 -3.31 28.14
CA MET A 1169 61.50 -2.47 27.13
C MET A 1169 60.45 -1.76 26.26
#